data_AF-A0AA35ZUE0-F1
#
_entry.id   AF-A0AA35ZUE0-F1
#
_cell.length_a   1.000
_cell.length_b   1.000
_cell.length_c   1.000
_cell.angle_alpha   90.00
_cell.angle_beta   90.00
_cell.angle_gamma   90.00
#
_symmetry.space_group_name_H-M   'P 1'
#
loop_
_entity.id
_entity.type
_entity.pdbx_description
1 polymer ?
#
loop_
_entity_poly.entity_id
_entity_poly.type
_entity_poly.pdbx_seq_one_letter_code
_entity_poly.pdbx_strand_id
1 'polypeptide(L)'
;MNSENKISLSLLILFCFLNRELWAQSAPSENKNFNINNNIVISTGIILDMESWIGKSIHRCITMAISDFYDLNHSYKTRIVVHTRDSKGDPLKALSAVDHLLKNVKVQAIIGPEIYLQSKLLSLFADKAQVPIFSFAGRSSMEYPYLFQIKEDESTMAKSIASLMELYKWRNVIIVHEDTDDGREILPYLVESFQDNNMKISYTSAISSSATIHEITEELHKLMNFQTTIIIVHMSPSLASNLFLNAKSLGMVTEEYAWILTEKTVDLFRSTNFTVVESLQGAIGFRPYVPPSVRLHNLKATWHKFFYRNYHTSLTKEVPVPAIWAYDTIWALAESVEKVGVPQNGLLLLHEVLKTRFKGISGEFDLSERKIRSNGYEIMNAIDYGEKRVGYWTLSEGISRGYPMNNSVYQHSTLGPEAVIWPGGSTTAPKGWVLRATPNKRLKIGVLKIRNFKYFIDVDHDVEKNVTTATGFSIDVFNTCIRALPYEVPYTFILFDNANNYDDLAQKVNNKEIDGVVGDSTILANRSVYVDFTSTYTELGVGTVARVKKEDMWFFLKALDMGLWLTAMASLILTGFVIWAIECLNQESEFECSPAQRIGTIVWFILLTIFFAQREKLSSNLSRIVMFIWLLVVLVLITSYTATLASLLTVEQFELASKGRIVGFHGDSFMRGVTVSNLHFEDNYRRAYYSYEDYAHALSEDGDADAIVDEIPYIKMFLSKYSGEYALISSQPITSGFAFVSTLSFFITCTTYASILCGDYYSD
;
A
#
# COMPACT_ATOMS: atom_id res chain seq x y z
N MET A 1 -35.68 -15.65 -77.99
CA MET A 1 -34.50 -15.54 -78.87
C MET A 1 -33.48 -14.64 -78.19
N ASN A 2 -32.23 -15.02 -77.92
CA ASN A 2 -31.53 -16.28 -78.14
C ASN A 2 -30.58 -16.54 -76.95
N SER A 3 -30.64 -17.76 -76.42
CA SER A 3 -29.64 -18.36 -75.53
C SER A 3 -28.29 -18.56 -76.22
N GLU A 4 -28.16 -18.24 -77.51
CA GLU A 4 -26.92 -18.34 -78.30
C GLU A 4 -25.92 -17.22 -78.00
N ASN A 5 -26.35 -16.02 -77.56
CA ASN A 5 -25.42 -14.91 -77.32
C ASN A 5 -24.61 -15.05 -76.00
N LYS A 6 -25.08 -15.84 -75.04
CA LYS A 6 -24.32 -16.12 -73.80
C LYS A 6 -23.25 -17.19 -73.99
N ILE A 7 -23.46 -18.11 -74.93
CA ILE A 7 -22.49 -19.17 -75.28
C ILE A 7 -21.36 -18.58 -76.14
N SER A 8 -21.67 -17.65 -77.05
CA SER A 8 -20.67 -16.96 -77.87
C SER A 8 -19.69 -16.12 -77.03
N LEU A 9 -20.17 -15.40 -76.01
CA LEU A 9 -19.32 -14.59 -75.14
C LEU A 9 -18.42 -15.46 -74.23
N SER A 10 -18.94 -16.60 -73.76
CA SER A 10 -18.17 -17.54 -72.95
C SER A 10 -17.10 -18.28 -73.76
N LEU A 11 -17.36 -18.59 -75.04
CA LEU A 11 -16.38 -19.19 -75.95
C LEU A 11 -15.31 -18.17 -76.37
N LEU A 12 -15.65 -16.90 -76.54
CA LEU A 12 -14.68 -15.85 -76.85
C LEU A 12 -13.68 -15.62 -75.70
N ILE A 13 -14.16 -15.68 -74.46
CA ILE A 13 -13.33 -15.53 -73.26
C ILE A 13 -12.44 -16.78 -73.05
N LEU A 14 -12.95 -17.99 -73.33
CA LEU A 14 -12.15 -19.22 -73.27
C LEU A 14 -11.07 -19.25 -74.37
N PHE A 15 -11.38 -18.78 -75.57
CA PHE A 15 -10.45 -18.69 -76.70
C PHE A 15 -9.34 -17.64 -76.49
N CYS A 16 -9.63 -16.58 -75.72
CA CYS A 16 -8.62 -15.60 -75.29
C CYS A 16 -7.70 -16.13 -74.18
N PHE A 17 -8.20 -17.03 -73.32
CA PHE A 17 -7.37 -17.66 -72.28
C PHE A 17 -6.49 -18.80 -72.81
N LEU A 18 -6.95 -19.55 -73.83
CA LEU A 18 -6.21 -20.67 -74.42
C LEU A 18 -5.12 -20.25 -75.43
N ASN A 19 -5.16 -19.04 -75.98
CA ASN A 19 -4.15 -18.56 -76.95
C ASN A 19 -3.04 -17.68 -76.34
N ARG A 20 -3.01 -17.51 -75.01
CA ARG A 20 -1.96 -16.72 -74.34
C ARG A 20 -0.62 -17.46 -74.24
N GLU A 21 -0.60 -18.78 -74.41
CA GLU A 21 0.63 -19.59 -74.34
C GLU A 21 1.24 -19.95 -75.70
N LEU A 22 0.63 -19.62 -76.85
CA LEU A 22 1.12 -20.02 -78.18
C LEU A 22 1.70 -18.90 -79.06
N TRP A 23 1.82 -17.66 -78.57
CA TRP A 23 2.42 -16.53 -79.32
C TRP A 23 3.71 -15.98 -78.71
N ALA A 24 4.37 -16.75 -77.84
CA ALA A 24 5.68 -16.41 -77.29
C ALA A 24 6.78 -17.32 -77.87
N GLN A 25 6.88 -17.44 -79.21
CA GLN A 25 8.08 -17.97 -79.87
C GLN A 25 8.03 -17.71 -81.38
N SER A 26 8.67 -16.62 -81.83
CA SER A 26 9.59 -16.59 -82.99
C SER A 26 9.93 -15.17 -83.45
N ALA A 27 11.21 -14.99 -83.82
CA ALA A 27 11.86 -13.89 -84.56
C ALA A 27 12.78 -12.93 -83.74
N PRO A 28 13.92 -12.48 -84.32
CA PRO A 28 15.24 -12.65 -83.70
C PRO A 28 15.94 -11.35 -83.22
N SER A 29 17.10 -11.59 -82.61
CA SER A 29 18.06 -10.71 -81.94
C SER A 29 18.36 -9.34 -82.59
N GLU A 30 18.23 -8.28 -81.79
CA GLU A 30 19.07 -7.09 -81.86
C GLU A 30 19.80 -6.87 -80.53
N ASN A 31 21.13 -6.91 -80.61
CA ASN A 31 22.07 -6.63 -79.53
C ASN A 31 21.79 -5.26 -78.89
N LYS A 32 21.30 -5.27 -77.65
CA LYS A 32 21.57 -4.20 -76.69
C LYS A 32 22.14 -4.83 -75.43
N ASN A 33 23.42 -4.56 -75.19
CA ASN A 33 24.13 -4.89 -73.95
C ASN A 33 23.30 -4.45 -72.74
N PHE A 34 22.64 -5.41 -72.09
CA PHE A 34 22.00 -5.21 -70.80
C PHE A 34 23.08 -5.34 -69.72
N ASN A 35 23.50 -4.21 -69.17
CA ASN A 35 24.16 -4.17 -67.86
C ASN A 35 23.16 -4.66 -66.81
N ILE A 36 23.38 -5.85 -66.26
CA ILE A 36 22.60 -6.41 -65.16
C ILE A 36 23.23 -5.94 -63.85
N ASN A 37 22.62 -4.93 -63.22
CA ASN A 37 22.50 -4.75 -61.76
C ASN A 37 21.72 -3.45 -61.45
N ASN A 38 20.39 -3.47 -61.61
CA ASN A 38 19.51 -2.40 -61.11
C ASN A 38 19.02 -2.76 -59.70
N ASN A 39 19.91 -2.70 -58.70
CA ASN A 39 19.49 -2.78 -57.30
C ASN A 39 18.85 -1.45 -56.89
N ILE A 40 17.71 -1.52 -56.22
CA ILE A 40 17.01 -0.35 -55.69
C ILE A 40 17.66 0.04 -54.36
N VAL A 41 18.31 1.20 -54.32
CA VAL A 41 18.97 1.70 -53.11
C VAL A 41 17.98 2.43 -52.21
N ILE A 42 18.01 2.09 -50.93
CA ILE A 42 17.15 2.65 -49.90
C ILE A 42 18.04 3.29 -48.84
N SER A 43 18.02 4.61 -48.77
CA SER A 43 18.81 5.41 -47.84
C SER A 43 18.16 5.45 -46.45
N THR A 44 18.82 4.89 -45.45
CA THR A 44 18.38 4.91 -44.06
C THR A 44 19.31 5.79 -43.22
N GLY A 45 18.76 6.73 -42.47
CA GLY A 45 19.52 7.56 -41.55
C GLY A 45 19.81 6.82 -40.24
N ILE A 46 21.02 6.99 -39.70
CA ILE A 46 21.35 6.53 -38.35
C ILE A 46 21.83 7.72 -37.53
N ILE A 47 21.24 7.93 -36.36
CA ILE A 47 21.64 9.00 -35.44
C ILE A 47 21.87 8.40 -34.07
N LEU A 48 23.12 8.31 -33.68
CA LEU A 48 23.55 7.69 -32.44
C LEU A 48 24.61 8.56 -31.77
N ASP A 49 24.86 8.32 -30.49
CA ASP A 49 26.06 8.87 -29.86
C ASP A 49 27.25 7.96 -30.19
N MET A 50 28.06 8.36 -31.17
CA MET A 50 29.21 7.58 -31.60
C MET A 50 30.41 7.74 -30.66
N GLU A 51 30.32 8.56 -29.61
CA GLU A 51 31.31 8.61 -28.53
C GLU A 51 31.01 7.51 -27.47
N SER A 52 29.72 7.24 -27.23
CA SER A 52 29.23 6.22 -26.31
C SER A 52 29.49 4.77 -26.76
N TRP A 53 29.69 3.89 -25.76
CA TRP A 53 29.78 2.44 -25.98
C TRP A 53 28.48 1.84 -26.55
N ILE A 54 27.32 2.32 -26.08
CA ILE A 54 26.03 1.77 -26.50
C ILE A 54 25.73 2.14 -27.96
N GLY A 55 25.94 3.40 -28.37
CA GLY A 55 25.76 3.84 -29.76
C GLY A 55 26.69 3.13 -30.74
N LYS A 56 27.98 2.94 -30.39
CA LYS A 56 28.91 2.13 -31.19
C LYS A 56 28.43 0.68 -31.37
N SER A 57 27.84 0.11 -30.32
CA SER A 57 27.34 -1.27 -30.33
C SER A 57 26.09 -1.43 -31.19
N ILE A 58 25.15 -0.48 -31.09
CA ILE A 58 23.96 -0.40 -31.95
C ILE A 58 24.37 -0.29 -33.42
N HIS A 59 25.24 0.67 -33.76
CA HIS A 59 25.72 0.87 -35.13
C HIS A 59 26.34 -0.41 -35.73
N ARG A 60 27.11 -1.14 -34.92
CA ARG A 60 27.74 -2.40 -35.34
C ARG A 60 26.69 -3.48 -35.61
N CYS A 61 25.72 -3.65 -34.72
CA CYS A 61 24.66 -4.64 -34.89
C CYS A 61 23.77 -4.31 -36.10
N ILE A 62 23.50 -3.03 -36.38
CA ILE A 62 22.82 -2.60 -37.61
C ILE A 62 23.61 -3.04 -38.85
N THR A 63 24.92 -2.80 -38.87
CA THR A 63 25.76 -3.19 -40.02
C THR A 63 25.78 -4.71 -40.22
N MET A 64 25.86 -5.48 -39.14
CA MET A 64 25.77 -6.94 -39.18
C MET A 64 24.41 -7.40 -39.69
N ALA A 65 23.31 -6.80 -39.19
CA ALA A 65 21.95 -7.13 -39.60
C ALA A 65 21.71 -6.96 -41.09
N ILE A 66 22.23 -5.86 -41.67
CA ILE A 66 22.13 -5.61 -43.11
C ILE A 66 22.86 -6.69 -43.91
N SER A 67 24.09 -7.05 -43.52
CA SER A 67 24.85 -8.12 -44.18
C SER A 67 24.09 -9.44 -44.08
N ASP A 68 23.76 -9.87 -42.86
CA ASP A 68 23.11 -11.16 -42.60
C ASP A 68 21.76 -11.28 -43.34
N PHE A 69 20.96 -10.20 -43.38
CA PHE A 69 19.68 -10.19 -44.06
C PHE A 69 19.81 -10.38 -45.57
N TYR A 70 20.70 -9.63 -46.23
CA TYR A 70 20.88 -9.70 -47.68
C TYR A 70 21.73 -10.88 -48.13
N ASP A 71 22.53 -11.45 -47.22
CA ASP A 71 23.21 -12.73 -47.43
C ASP A 71 22.21 -13.89 -47.47
N LEU A 72 21.13 -13.81 -46.69
CA LEU A 72 20.05 -14.81 -46.74
C LEU A 72 19.05 -14.54 -47.87
N ASN A 73 18.86 -13.28 -48.26
CA ASN A 73 17.88 -12.85 -49.25
C ASN A 73 18.54 -12.26 -50.51
N HIS A 74 19.49 -12.99 -51.10
CA HIS A 74 20.24 -12.52 -52.27
C HIS A 74 19.36 -12.10 -53.47
N SER A 75 18.20 -12.73 -53.63
CA SER A 75 17.25 -12.48 -54.73
C SER A 75 16.44 -11.18 -54.58
N TYR A 76 16.49 -10.53 -53.42
CA TYR A 76 15.77 -9.28 -53.17
C TYR A 76 16.37 -8.14 -53.97
N LYS A 77 15.52 -7.25 -54.49
CA LYS A 77 15.97 -6.14 -55.36
C LYS A 77 16.40 -4.92 -54.56
N THR A 78 15.89 -4.75 -53.36
CA THR A 78 16.19 -3.59 -52.51
C THR A 78 17.51 -3.78 -51.75
N ARG A 79 18.21 -2.68 -51.51
CA ARG A 79 19.45 -2.63 -50.71
C ARG A 79 19.43 -1.40 -49.80
N ILE A 80 19.39 -1.64 -48.48
CA ILE A 80 19.53 -0.59 -47.47
C ILE A 80 20.98 -0.09 -47.44
N VAL A 81 21.14 1.22 -47.57
CA VAL A 81 22.39 1.96 -47.40
C VAL A 81 22.23 2.90 -46.23
N VAL A 82 23.12 2.78 -45.24
CA VAL A 82 23.04 3.56 -44.01
C VAL A 82 23.87 4.84 -44.10
N HIS A 83 23.29 5.94 -43.61
CA HIS A 83 23.92 7.25 -43.52
C HIS A 83 24.01 7.66 -42.06
N THR A 84 25.14 7.33 -41.44
CA THR A 84 25.38 7.61 -40.02
C THR A 84 25.72 9.08 -39.78
N ARG A 85 25.16 9.63 -38.72
CA ARG A 85 25.47 10.96 -38.17
C ARG A 85 25.70 10.84 -36.67
N ASP A 86 26.78 11.46 -36.22
CA ASP A 86 27.17 11.45 -34.82
C ASP A 86 26.48 12.60 -34.08
N SER A 87 25.65 12.25 -33.10
CA SER A 87 24.97 13.22 -32.24
C SER A 87 25.86 13.77 -31.13
N LYS A 88 26.90 13.01 -30.71
CA LYS A 88 27.74 13.31 -29.54
C LYS A 88 26.93 13.58 -28.26
N GLY A 89 25.75 12.95 -28.14
CA GLY A 89 24.80 13.17 -27.04
C GLY A 89 24.09 14.54 -27.05
N ASP A 90 24.32 15.40 -28.05
CA ASP A 90 23.79 16.76 -28.11
C ASP A 90 22.48 16.84 -28.92
N PRO A 91 21.35 17.26 -28.31
CA PRO A 91 20.07 17.31 -29.00
C PRO A 91 20.03 18.24 -30.21
N LEU A 92 20.75 19.35 -30.19
CA LEU A 92 20.77 20.30 -31.31
C LEU A 92 21.54 19.72 -32.50
N LYS A 93 22.61 18.97 -32.24
CA LYS A 93 23.34 18.25 -33.30
C LYS A 93 22.50 17.12 -33.88
N ALA A 94 21.77 16.38 -33.05
CA ALA A 94 20.84 15.35 -33.51
C ALA A 94 19.75 15.94 -34.44
N LEU A 95 19.18 17.09 -34.08
CA LEU A 95 18.20 17.80 -34.92
C LEU A 95 18.80 18.29 -36.23
N SER A 96 19.99 18.90 -36.19
CA SER A 96 20.70 19.30 -37.40
C SER A 96 21.02 18.11 -38.30
N ALA A 97 21.36 16.96 -37.73
CA ALA A 97 21.60 15.72 -38.47
C ALA A 97 20.32 15.21 -39.14
N VAL A 98 19.18 15.23 -38.45
CA VAL A 98 17.88 14.88 -39.06
C VAL A 98 17.53 15.82 -40.21
N ASP A 99 17.64 17.13 -40.01
CA ASP A 99 17.32 18.11 -41.07
C ASP A 99 18.17 17.85 -42.33
N HIS A 100 19.47 17.59 -42.15
CA HIS A 100 20.37 17.20 -43.23
C HIS A 100 19.98 15.86 -43.87
N LEU A 101 19.63 14.83 -43.09
CA LEU A 101 19.25 13.52 -43.63
C LEU A 101 17.94 13.59 -44.42
N LEU A 102 16.98 14.38 -43.97
CA LEU A 102 15.68 14.55 -44.64
C LEU A 102 15.81 15.41 -45.90
N LYS A 103 16.50 16.55 -45.84
CA LYS A 103 16.58 17.49 -46.97
C LYS A 103 17.62 17.11 -48.02
N ASN A 104 18.83 16.74 -47.59
CA ASN A 104 19.96 16.53 -48.48
C ASN A 104 20.06 15.09 -48.96
N VAL A 105 19.92 14.14 -48.03
CA VAL A 105 20.06 12.70 -48.32
C VAL A 105 18.73 12.08 -48.77
N LYS A 106 17.60 12.63 -48.30
CA LYS A 106 16.24 12.12 -48.57
C LYS A 106 16.07 10.67 -48.12
N VAL A 107 16.38 10.42 -46.85
CA VAL A 107 16.25 9.10 -46.24
C VAL A 107 14.79 8.65 -46.16
N GLN A 108 14.57 7.33 -46.30
CA GLN A 108 13.24 6.71 -46.22
C GLN A 108 12.87 6.27 -44.80
N ALA A 109 13.86 6.12 -43.91
CA ALA A 109 13.67 5.80 -42.50
C ALA A 109 14.85 6.35 -41.69
N ILE A 110 14.65 6.57 -40.39
CA ILE A 110 15.71 6.96 -39.46
C ILE A 110 15.70 6.01 -38.27
N ILE A 111 16.87 5.53 -37.85
CA ILE A 111 17.06 4.75 -36.62
C ILE A 111 17.90 5.55 -35.64
N GLY A 112 17.45 5.59 -34.39
CA GLY A 112 17.87 6.55 -33.38
C GLY A 112 16.83 7.66 -33.19
N PRO A 113 16.97 8.51 -32.17
CA PRO A 113 18.10 8.68 -31.24
C PRO A 113 17.99 7.86 -29.94
N GLU A 114 19.02 7.97 -29.10
CA GLU A 114 19.13 7.32 -27.78
C GLU A 114 18.60 8.16 -26.62
N ILE A 115 18.24 9.44 -26.83
CA ILE A 115 17.88 10.38 -25.76
C ILE A 115 16.42 10.86 -25.90
N TYR A 116 15.70 10.91 -24.78
CA TYR A 116 14.28 11.30 -24.71
C TYR A 116 13.97 12.64 -25.40
N LEU A 117 14.69 13.71 -25.05
CA LEU A 117 14.46 15.05 -25.60
C LEU A 117 14.66 15.07 -27.12
N GLN A 118 15.64 14.31 -27.61
CA GLN A 118 15.86 14.16 -29.04
C GLN A 118 14.66 13.46 -29.69
N SER A 119 14.19 12.34 -29.13
CA SER A 119 13.02 11.62 -29.64
C SER A 119 11.76 12.49 -29.71
N LYS A 120 11.47 13.26 -28.65
CA LYS A 120 10.29 14.14 -28.59
C LYS A 120 10.33 15.26 -29.61
N LEU A 121 11.49 15.89 -29.83
CA LEU A 121 11.61 16.92 -30.86
C LEU A 121 11.56 16.32 -32.26
N LEU A 122 12.06 15.10 -32.43
CA LEU A 122 12.07 14.40 -33.71
C LEU A 122 10.74 13.83 -34.14
N SER A 123 9.83 13.53 -33.21
CA SER A 123 8.48 13.08 -33.55
C SER A 123 7.73 14.10 -34.43
N LEU A 124 7.92 15.40 -34.16
CA LEU A 124 7.38 16.50 -34.97
C LEU A 124 7.93 16.51 -36.40
N PHE A 125 9.22 16.20 -36.58
CA PHE A 125 9.84 16.14 -37.90
C PHE A 125 9.46 14.86 -38.65
N ALA A 126 9.36 13.73 -37.95
CA ALA A 126 8.97 12.43 -38.50
C ALA A 126 7.63 12.54 -39.24
N ASP A 127 6.63 13.11 -38.57
CA ASP A 127 5.29 13.23 -39.13
C ASP A 127 5.22 14.25 -40.27
N LYS A 128 5.89 15.39 -40.11
CA LYS A 128 5.93 16.42 -41.16
C LYS A 128 6.61 15.93 -42.42
N ALA A 129 7.65 15.10 -42.27
CA ALA A 129 8.38 14.50 -43.38
C ALA A 129 7.75 13.19 -43.88
N GLN A 130 6.81 12.62 -43.13
CA GLN A 130 6.24 11.29 -43.37
C GLN A 130 7.31 10.18 -43.44
N VAL A 131 8.33 10.28 -42.58
CA VAL A 131 9.45 9.33 -42.52
C VAL A 131 9.40 8.60 -41.17
N PRO A 132 9.32 7.26 -41.15
CA PRO A 132 9.32 6.50 -39.91
C PRO A 132 10.65 6.67 -39.15
N ILE A 133 10.55 7.02 -37.87
CA ILE A 133 11.67 7.14 -36.95
C ILE A 133 11.56 6.05 -35.89
N PHE A 134 12.65 5.30 -35.75
CA PHE A 134 12.82 4.14 -34.91
C PHE A 134 13.73 4.52 -33.72
N SER A 135 13.14 4.94 -32.61
CA SER A 135 13.83 5.57 -31.48
C SER A 135 14.10 4.60 -30.32
N PHE A 136 15.26 4.72 -29.67
CA PHE A 136 15.61 3.98 -28.45
C PHE A 136 15.18 4.71 -27.17
N ALA A 137 14.59 5.89 -27.31
CA ALA A 137 14.11 6.70 -26.19
C ALA A 137 12.76 7.36 -26.49
N GLY A 138 12.08 7.79 -25.43
CA GLY A 138 10.77 8.42 -25.53
C GLY A 138 9.62 7.44 -25.77
N ARG A 139 8.42 8.00 -25.68
CA ARG A 139 7.14 7.29 -25.70
C ARG A 139 6.54 7.28 -27.11
N SER A 140 6.04 6.13 -27.56
CA SER A 140 5.16 6.10 -28.73
C SER A 140 3.81 6.77 -28.40
N SER A 141 3.36 7.69 -29.26
CA SER A 141 2.09 8.41 -29.07
C SER A 141 1.20 8.23 -30.30
N MET A 142 -0.11 8.21 -30.07
CA MET A 142 -1.08 8.30 -31.17
C MET A 142 -1.00 9.66 -31.89
N GLU A 143 -0.50 10.69 -31.19
CA GLU A 143 -0.26 12.02 -31.73
C GLU A 143 0.81 12.03 -32.81
N TYR A 144 1.81 11.13 -32.71
CA TYR A 144 2.95 11.06 -33.63
C TYR A 144 3.05 9.69 -34.35
N PRO A 145 2.28 9.46 -35.43
CA PRO A 145 2.16 8.14 -36.05
C PRO A 145 3.43 7.59 -36.71
N TYR A 146 4.41 8.44 -37.04
CA TYR A 146 5.67 7.99 -37.65
C TYR A 146 6.76 7.68 -36.62
N LEU A 147 6.50 7.78 -35.32
CA LEU A 147 7.46 7.44 -34.27
C LEU A 147 7.22 6.02 -33.73
N PHE A 148 8.29 5.22 -33.73
CA PHE A 148 8.33 3.86 -33.19
C PHE A 148 9.30 3.78 -32.01
N GLN A 149 8.88 3.11 -30.94
CA GLN A 149 9.66 2.88 -29.72
C GLN A 149 10.34 1.51 -29.78
N ILE A 150 11.67 1.52 -29.77
CA ILE A 150 12.56 0.35 -29.80
C ILE A 150 13.28 0.25 -28.45
N LYS A 151 12.49 0.32 -27.38
CA LYS A 151 12.91 0.01 -26.02
C LYS A 151 11.75 -0.62 -25.24
N GLU A 152 12.05 -1.27 -24.13
CA GLU A 152 11.01 -1.73 -23.21
C GLU A 152 10.23 -0.52 -22.64
N ASP A 153 8.99 -0.74 -22.21
CA ASP A 153 8.15 0.33 -21.69
C ASP A 153 8.47 0.59 -20.22
N GLU A 154 8.73 1.85 -19.85
CA GLU A 154 9.02 2.26 -18.46
C GLU A 154 7.90 1.85 -17.49
N SER A 155 6.65 1.74 -17.99
CA SER A 155 5.54 1.22 -17.19
C SER A 155 5.75 -0.22 -16.75
N THR A 156 6.38 -1.04 -17.58
CA THR A 156 6.68 -2.45 -17.26
C THR A 156 7.82 -2.55 -16.25
N MET A 157 8.84 -1.70 -16.36
CA MET A 157 9.93 -1.58 -15.38
C MET A 157 9.39 -1.12 -14.01
N ALA A 158 8.52 -0.12 -13.97
CA ALA A 158 7.91 0.35 -12.73
C ALA A 158 7.05 -0.73 -12.04
N LYS A 159 6.31 -1.52 -12.84
CA LYS A 159 5.53 -2.67 -12.33
C LYS A 159 6.44 -3.79 -11.82
N SER A 160 7.55 -4.08 -12.49
CA SER A 160 8.49 -5.11 -12.05
C SER A 160 9.14 -4.79 -10.72
N ILE A 161 9.52 -3.51 -10.51
CA ILE A 161 10.06 -3.04 -9.24
C ILE A 161 8.99 -3.07 -8.14
N ALA A 162 7.75 -2.65 -8.44
CA ALA A 162 6.65 -2.73 -7.46
C ALA A 162 6.39 -4.19 -7.03
N SER A 163 6.37 -5.15 -7.97
CA SER A 163 6.23 -6.58 -7.62
C SER A 163 7.36 -7.07 -6.71
N LEU A 164 8.59 -6.59 -6.89
CA LEU A 164 9.72 -6.93 -6.02
C LEU A 164 9.57 -6.35 -4.62
N MET A 165 9.13 -5.09 -4.53
CA MET A 165 8.87 -4.44 -3.24
C MET A 165 7.73 -5.12 -2.49
N GLU A 166 6.68 -5.54 -3.19
CA GLU A 166 5.55 -6.28 -2.62
C GLU A 166 6.00 -7.63 -2.05
N LEU A 167 6.82 -8.38 -2.81
CA LEU A 167 7.38 -9.67 -2.40
C LEU A 167 8.13 -9.57 -1.06
N TYR A 168 8.94 -8.52 -0.88
CA TYR A 168 9.71 -8.29 0.35
C TYR A 168 9.00 -7.40 1.39
N LYS A 169 7.74 -7.03 1.14
CA LYS A 169 6.89 -6.21 2.01
C LYS A 169 7.49 -4.82 2.34
N TRP A 170 8.27 -4.27 1.42
CA TRP A 170 8.81 -2.92 1.58
C TRP A 170 7.77 -1.86 1.22
N ARG A 171 7.65 -0.83 2.07
CA ARG A 171 6.65 0.24 1.92
C ARG A 171 7.23 1.59 1.59
N ASN A 172 8.51 1.81 1.88
CA ASN A 172 9.18 3.09 1.69
C ASN A 172 10.42 2.88 0.81
N VAL A 173 10.66 3.81 -0.11
CA VAL A 173 11.80 3.73 -1.04
C VAL A 173 12.40 5.10 -1.33
N ILE A 174 13.71 5.11 -1.60
CA ILE A 174 14.46 6.26 -2.10
C ILE A 174 14.76 6.02 -3.58
N ILE A 175 14.57 7.03 -4.41
CA ILE A 175 14.92 6.98 -5.83
C ILE A 175 16.13 7.88 -6.06
N VAL A 176 17.17 7.35 -6.69
CA VAL A 176 18.33 8.11 -7.14
C VAL A 176 18.39 8.01 -8.65
N HIS A 177 18.25 9.14 -9.33
CA HIS A 177 18.25 9.19 -10.79
C HIS A 177 19.24 10.23 -11.32
N GLU A 178 19.61 10.06 -12.58
CA GLU A 178 20.40 11.05 -13.31
C GLU A 178 19.54 12.29 -13.62
N ASP A 179 20.08 13.49 -13.40
CA ASP A 179 19.39 14.77 -13.62
C ASP A 179 19.34 15.14 -15.11
N THR A 180 18.68 14.28 -15.88
CA THR A 180 18.47 14.40 -17.32
C THR A 180 17.01 14.14 -17.63
N ASP A 181 16.53 14.60 -18.79
CA ASP A 181 15.15 14.32 -19.21
C ASP A 181 14.86 12.81 -19.28
N ASP A 182 15.85 12.05 -19.73
CA ASP A 182 15.80 10.59 -19.78
C ASP A 182 15.73 9.96 -18.37
N GLY A 183 16.57 10.42 -17.43
CA GLY A 183 16.52 9.94 -16.04
C GLY A 183 15.23 10.29 -15.28
N ARG A 184 14.51 11.33 -15.71
CA ARG A 184 13.21 11.73 -15.15
C ARG A 184 12.02 10.99 -15.76
N GLU A 185 12.19 10.29 -16.89
CA GLU A 185 11.09 9.65 -17.63
C GLU A 185 10.39 8.55 -16.81
N ILE A 186 11.14 7.78 -16.02
CA ILE A 186 10.63 6.65 -15.23
C ILE A 186 9.81 7.09 -13.99
N LEU A 187 10.04 8.31 -13.47
CA LEU A 187 9.45 8.80 -12.21
C LEU A 187 7.92 8.77 -12.17
N PRO A 188 7.16 9.30 -13.15
CA PRO A 188 5.71 9.25 -13.12
C PRO A 188 5.16 7.81 -13.09
N TYR A 189 5.81 6.87 -13.78
CA TYR A 189 5.40 5.47 -13.80
C TYR A 189 5.67 4.78 -12.45
N LEU A 190 6.77 5.11 -11.78
CA LEU A 190 7.04 4.64 -10.42
C LEU A 190 6.04 5.21 -9.42
N VAL A 191 5.68 6.50 -9.54
CA VAL A 191 4.66 7.12 -8.68
C VAL A 191 3.32 6.41 -8.83
N GLU A 192 2.85 6.21 -10.07
CA GLU A 192 1.60 5.51 -10.37
C GLU A 192 1.61 4.07 -9.83
N SER A 193 2.64 3.29 -10.20
CA SER A 193 2.79 1.90 -9.77
C SER A 193 2.90 1.74 -8.25
N PHE A 194 3.55 2.68 -7.55
CA PHE A 194 3.68 2.64 -6.09
C PHE A 194 2.42 3.10 -5.36
N GLN A 195 1.69 4.06 -5.91
CA GLN A 195 0.38 4.48 -5.37
C GLN A 195 -0.62 3.33 -5.40
N ASP A 196 -0.70 2.60 -6.52
CA ASP A 196 -1.58 1.44 -6.68
C ASP A 196 -1.31 0.33 -5.64
N ASN A 197 -0.07 0.24 -5.13
CA ASN A 197 0.39 -0.80 -4.23
C ASN A 197 0.63 -0.34 -2.77
N ASN A 198 0.13 0.84 -2.38
CA ASN A 198 0.34 1.43 -1.04
C ASN A 198 1.83 1.53 -0.65
N MET A 199 2.68 1.96 -1.58
CA MET A 199 4.10 2.23 -1.38
C MET A 199 4.36 3.74 -1.47
N LYS A 200 5.35 4.22 -0.72
CA LYS A 200 5.68 5.65 -0.61
C LYS A 200 7.12 5.90 -1.03
N ILE A 201 7.31 6.93 -1.85
CA ILE A 201 8.64 7.48 -2.16
C ILE A 201 9.00 8.43 -1.03
N SER A 202 10.01 8.07 -0.22
CA SER A 202 10.49 8.88 0.90
C SER A 202 11.31 10.08 0.44
N TYR A 203 12.11 9.89 -0.60
CA TYR A 203 13.01 10.90 -1.14
C TYR A 203 13.38 10.58 -2.59
N THR A 204 13.60 11.61 -3.38
CA THR A 204 14.11 11.51 -4.75
C THR A 204 15.35 12.40 -4.87
N SER A 205 16.49 11.79 -5.19
CA SER A 205 17.75 12.49 -5.45
C SER A 205 18.02 12.53 -6.94
N ALA A 206 18.31 13.72 -7.45
CA ALA A 206 18.71 13.96 -8.83
C ALA A 206 20.21 14.30 -8.85
N ILE A 207 21.01 13.48 -9.53
CA ILE A 207 22.47 13.66 -9.62
C ILE A 207 22.84 14.07 -11.05
N SER A 208 23.55 15.18 -11.20
CA SER A 208 24.04 15.65 -12.50
C SER A 208 24.90 14.59 -13.20
N SER A 209 24.76 14.46 -14.52
CA SER A 209 25.60 13.57 -15.34
C SER A 209 27.09 13.95 -15.30
N SER A 210 27.41 15.21 -14.96
CA SER A 210 28.76 15.72 -14.79
C SER A 210 29.16 15.87 -13.31
N ALA A 211 28.41 15.26 -12.38
CA ALA A 211 28.66 15.40 -10.95
C ALA A 211 30.06 14.93 -10.56
N THR A 212 30.72 15.73 -9.74
CA THR A 212 32.00 15.40 -9.13
C THR A 212 31.82 14.37 -8.01
N ILE A 213 32.91 13.69 -7.64
CA ILE A 213 32.90 12.74 -6.52
C ILE A 213 32.37 13.41 -5.23
N HIS A 214 32.76 14.67 -4.98
CA HIS A 214 32.28 15.42 -3.81
C HIS A 214 30.77 15.62 -3.82
N GLU A 215 30.17 16.00 -4.95
CA GLU A 215 28.72 16.19 -5.06
C GLU A 215 27.96 14.88 -4.85
N ILE A 216 28.48 13.77 -5.40
CA ILE A 216 27.93 12.43 -5.17
C ILE A 216 27.99 12.06 -3.69
N THR A 217 29.13 12.30 -3.04
CA THR A 217 29.31 12.04 -1.61
C THR A 217 28.35 12.86 -0.75
N GLU A 218 28.14 14.14 -1.06
CA GLU A 218 27.16 14.99 -0.35
C GLU A 218 25.73 14.45 -0.49
N GLU A 219 25.32 14.03 -1.70
CA GLU A 219 24.02 13.40 -1.91
C GLU A 219 23.87 12.10 -1.11
N LEU A 220 24.90 11.25 -1.09
CA LEU A 220 24.89 10.01 -0.28
C LEU A 220 24.75 10.31 1.22
N HIS A 221 25.41 11.35 1.75
CA HIS A 221 25.21 11.78 3.14
C HIS A 221 23.78 12.22 3.42
N LYS A 222 23.11 12.88 2.47
CA LYS A 222 21.68 13.21 2.60
C LYS A 222 20.84 11.94 2.64
N LEU A 223 21.12 10.95 1.79
CA LEU A 223 20.43 9.66 1.80
C LEU A 223 20.59 8.95 3.15
N MET A 224 21.77 9.09 3.78
CA MET A 224 22.05 8.53 5.10
C MET A 224 21.24 9.17 6.24
N ASN A 225 20.57 10.29 6.03
CA ASN A 225 19.70 10.88 7.06
C ASN A 225 18.29 10.26 7.08
N PHE A 226 17.92 9.52 6.04
CA PHE A 226 16.61 8.87 5.97
C PHE A 226 16.60 7.52 6.67
N GLN A 227 15.46 7.17 7.26
CA GLN A 227 15.25 5.85 7.86
C GLN A 227 15.16 4.74 6.80
N THR A 228 14.72 5.07 5.59
CA THR A 228 14.59 4.11 4.48
C THR A 228 15.95 3.65 3.98
N THR A 229 16.11 2.35 3.75
CA THR A 229 17.36 1.74 3.23
C THR A 229 17.20 1.02 1.90
N ILE A 230 16.00 1.09 1.30
CA ILE A 230 15.74 0.62 -0.05
C ILE A 230 16.01 1.77 -1.03
N ILE A 231 16.95 1.55 -1.96
CA ILE A 231 17.40 2.58 -2.91
C ILE A 231 17.28 2.04 -4.33
N ILE A 232 16.48 2.70 -5.15
CA ILE A 232 16.37 2.44 -6.60
C ILE A 232 17.34 3.38 -7.33
N VAL A 233 18.14 2.81 -8.23
CA VAL A 233 19.14 3.54 -9.02
C VAL A 233 18.76 3.49 -10.50
N HIS A 234 18.55 4.67 -11.08
CA HIS A 234 18.22 4.86 -12.49
C HIS A 234 19.11 5.92 -13.14
N MET A 235 20.28 5.50 -13.61
CA MET A 235 21.30 6.37 -14.21
C MET A 235 22.26 5.62 -15.13
N SER A 236 23.03 6.37 -15.92
CA SER A 236 24.06 5.82 -16.80
C SER A 236 25.11 4.97 -16.03
N PRO A 237 25.64 3.88 -16.64
CA PRO A 237 26.63 3.01 -15.98
C PRO A 237 27.89 3.75 -15.51
N SER A 238 28.31 4.81 -16.20
CA SER A 238 29.44 5.64 -15.82
C SER A 238 29.20 6.40 -14.51
N LEU A 239 28.04 7.04 -14.36
CA LEU A 239 27.68 7.76 -13.14
C LEU A 239 27.44 6.79 -11.98
N ALA A 240 26.74 5.68 -12.25
CA ALA A 240 26.49 4.62 -11.27
C ALA A 240 27.80 4.03 -10.72
N SER A 241 28.82 3.85 -11.57
CA SER A 241 30.14 3.37 -11.12
C SER A 241 30.71 4.24 -10.00
N ASN A 242 30.68 5.56 -10.18
CA ASN A 242 31.16 6.51 -9.18
C ASN A 242 30.27 6.50 -7.93
N LEU A 243 28.95 6.39 -8.10
CA LEU A 243 28.01 6.32 -6.99
C LEU A 243 28.27 5.10 -6.10
N PHE A 244 28.37 3.90 -6.67
CA PHE A 244 28.55 2.66 -5.89
C PHE A 244 29.93 2.57 -5.22
N LEU A 245 30.99 3.04 -5.88
CA LEU A 245 32.31 3.13 -5.25
C LEU A 245 32.29 4.02 -4.00
N ASN A 246 31.63 5.17 -4.07
CA ASN A 246 31.49 6.07 -2.92
C ASN A 246 30.53 5.49 -1.86
N ALA A 247 29.41 4.89 -2.27
CA ALA A 247 28.46 4.25 -1.36
C ALA A 247 29.12 3.12 -0.55
N LYS A 248 29.98 2.31 -1.19
CA LYS A 248 30.79 1.30 -0.49
C LYS A 248 31.72 1.93 0.54
N SER A 249 32.43 3.01 0.17
CA SER A 249 33.35 3.70 1.09
C SER A 249 32.64 4.32 2.31
N LEU A 250 31.37 4.72 2.15
CA LEU A 250 30.52 5.26 3.21
C LEU A 250 29.79 4.18 4.02
N GLY A 251 30.03 2.89 3.75
CA GLY A 251 29.38 1.80 4.46
C GLY A 251 27.89 1.64 4.13
N MET A 252 27.46 2.05 2.94
CA MET A 252 26.07 1.89 2.46
C MET A 252 25.85 0.58 1.68
N VAL A 253 26.83 -0.32 1.68
CA VAL A 253 26.76 -1.65 1.05
C VAL A 253 26.89 -2.72 2.14
N THR A 254 25.93 -2.69 3.08
CA THR A 254 25.84 -3.57 4.26
C THR A 254 24.48 -4.25 4.30
N GLU A 255 24.31 -5.25 5.17
CA GLU A 255 23.09 -6.06 5.31
C GLU A 255 21.79 -5.28 5.59
N GLU A 256 21.90 -3.99 5.90
CA GLU A 256 20.78 -3.08 6.13
C GLU A 256 20.21 -2.48 4.84
N TYR A 257 20.99 -2.43 3.76
CA TYR A 257 20.62 -1.77 2.51
C TYR A 257 20.17 -2.77 1.44
N ALA A 258 19.22 -2.34 0.61
CA ALA A 258 18.95 -2.98 -0.67
C ALA A 258 19.10 -1.96 -1.80
N TRP A 259 19.93 -2.31 -2.77
CA TRP A 259 20.14 -1.54 -3.99
C TRP A 259 19.44 -2.22 -5.15
N ILE A 260 18.54 -1.49 -5.80
CA ILE A 260 17.74 -1.97 -6.94
C ILE A 260 18.17 -1.19 -8.18
N LEU A 261 18.72 -1.88 -9.18
CA LEU A 261 19.18 -1.30 -10.43
C LEU A 261 18.12 -1.52 -11.52
N THR A 262 17.80 -0.44 -12.23
CA THR A 262 16.94 -0.49 -13.42
C THR A 262 17.68 -1.01 -14.65
N GLU A 263 16.97 -1.24 -15.75
CA GLU A 263 17.57 -1.68 -17.03
C GLU A 263 18.69 -0.75 -17.53
N LYS A 264 18.59 0.55 -17.22
CA LYS A 264 19.60 1.55 -17.58
C LYS A 264 20.93 1.35 -16.86
N THR A 265 20.89 0.74 -15.66
CA THR A 265 22.04 0.63 -14.76
C THR A 265 22.56 -0.81 -14.61
N VAL A 266 21.74 -1.83 -14.89
CA VAL A 266 22.07 -3.25 -14.65
C VAL A 266 23.31 -3.75 -15.39
N ASP A 267 23.66 -3.14 -16.53
CA ASP A 267 24.87 -3.49 -17.29
C ASP A 267 26.17 -3.26 -16.51
N LEU A 268 26.11 -2.53 -15.40
CA LEU A 268 27.22 -2.34 -14.48
C LEU A 268 27.73 -3.64 -13.85
N PHE A 269 26.88 -4.66 -13.70
CA PHE A 269 27.28 -5.99 -13.23
C PHE A 269 28.33 -6.66 -14.12
N ARG A 270 28.45 -6.22 -15.38
CA ARG A 270 29.41 -6.73 -16.37
C ARG A 270 30.55 -5.74 -16.65
N SER A 271 30.80 -4.84 -15.70
CA SER A 271 31.92 -3.91 -15.78
C SER A 271 33.25 -4.67 -15.86
N THR A 272 34.18 -4.14 -16.65
CA THR A 272 35.56 -4.64 -16.70
C THR A 272 36.39 -4.22 -15.48
N ASN A 273 35.89 -3.25 -14.70
CA ASN A 273 36.55 -2.78 -13.49
C ASN A 273 36.07 -3.58 -12.28
N PHE A 274 36.96 -4.42 -11.74
CA PHE A 274 36.66 -5.28 -10.61
C PHE A 274 36.18 -4.51 -9.36
N THR A 275 36.79 -3.36 -9.06
CA THR A 275 36.40 -2.54 -7.89
C THR A 275 34.94 -2.07 -7.96
N VAL A 276 34.43 -1.84 -9.17
CA VAL A 276 33.04 -1.45 -9.40
C VAL A 276 32.11 -2.64 -9.18
N VAL A 277 32.45 -3.82 -9.71
CA VAL A 277 31.67 -5.05 -9.50
C VAL A 277 31.60 -5.39 -8.00
N GLU A 278 32.73 -5.30 -7.31
CA GLU A 278 32.82 -5.54 -5.87
C GLU A 278 32.05 -4.51 -5.02
N SER A 279 31.75 -3.33 -5.57
CA SER A 279 30.92 -2.31 -4.90
C SER A 279 29.42 -2.55 -5.04
N LEU A 280 29.02 -3.50 -5.88
CA LEU A 280 27.64 -3.86 -6.14
C LEU A 280 27.19 -5.11 -5.39
N GLN A 281 28.03 -5.67 -4.52
CA GLN A 281 27.73 -6.93 -3.83
C GLN A 281 26.33 -6.94 -3.22
N GLY A 282 25.50 -7.91 -3.64
CA GLY A 282 24.14 -8.11 -3.17
C GLY A 282 23.09 -7.12 -3.73
N ALA A 283 23.46 -6.28 -4.69
CA ALA A 283 22.51 -5.46 -5.43
C ALA A 283 21.66 -6.32 -6.38
N ILE A 284 20.38 -5.98 -6.49
CA ILE A 284 19.45 -6.60 -7.44
C ILE A 284 19.34 -5.70 -8.67
N GLY A 285 19.31 -6.27 -9.86
CA GLY A 285 19.08 -5.53 -11.09
C GLY A 285 18.05 -6.21 -11.99
N PHE A 286 17.34 -5.41 -12.79
CA PHE A 286 16.41 -5.89 -13.80
C PHE A 286 17.02 -5.76 -15.19
N ARG A 287 17.06 -6.84 -15.95
CA ARG A 287 17.54 -6.87 -17.33
C ARG A 287 16.44 -7.34 -18.27
N PRO A 288 16.17 -6.66 -19.39
CA PRO A 288 15.21 -7.15 -20.38
C PRO A 288 15.48 -8.59 -20.80
N TYR A 289 14.45 -9.44 -20.78
CA TYR A 289 14.60 -10.84 -21.13
C TYR A 289 14.68 -11.02 -22.65
N VAL A 290 15.76 -11.67 -23.10
CA VAL A 290 15.93 -12.08 -24.49
C VAL A 290 15.89 -13.61 -24.55
N PRO A 291 14.87 -14.21 -25.19
CA PRO A 291 14.77 -15.67 -25.30
C PRO A 291 15.98 -16.29 -26.00
N PRO A 292 16.51 -17.43 -25.50
CA PRO A 292 17.61 -18.10 -26.14
C PRO A 292 17.20 -18.61 -27.52
N SER A 293 18.02 -18.32 -28.53
CA SER A 293 17.81 -18.78 -29.91
C SER A 293 19.15 -19.10 -30.58
N VAL A 294 19.12 -19.97 -31.60
CA VAL A 294 20.31 -20.28 -32.41
C VAL A 294 20.87 -19.03 -33.08
N ARG A 295 19.98 -18.12 -33.53
CA ARG A 295 20.37 -16.84 -34.13
C ARG A 295 21.07 -15.93 -33.13
N LEU A 296 20.58 -15.85 -31.89
CA LEU A 296 21.24 -15.09 -30.82
C LEU A 296 22.61 -15.67 -30.49
N HIS A 297 22.73 -16.99 -30.41
CA HIS A 297 24.03 -17.65 -30.17
C HIS A 297 25.02 -17.32 -31.30
N ASN A 298 24.61 -17.40 -32.56
CA ASN A 298 25.44 -17.05 -33.70
C ASN A 298 25.86 -15.57 -33.69
N LEU A 299 24.93 -14.66 -33.38
CA LEU A 299 25.22 -13.23 -33.23
C LEU A 299 26.28 -13.00 -32.14
N LYS A 300 26.10 -13.60 -30.95
CA LYS A 300 27.06 -13.52 -29.84
C LYS A 300 28.43 -14.07 -30.23
N ALA A 301 28.48 -15.18 -30.96
CA ALA A 301 29.74 -15.76 -31.44
C ALA A 301 30.46 -14.84 -32.46
N THR A 302 29.72 -14.26 -33.40
CA THR A 302 30.25 -13.29 -34.38
C THR A 302 30.73 -12.01 -33.70
N TRP A 303 29.96 -11.53 -32.71
CA TRP A 303 30.34 -10.40 -31.87
C TRP A 303 31.64 -10.65 -31.11
N HIS A 304 31.77 -11.80 -30.46
CA HIS A 304 32.96 -12.18 -29.70
C HIS A 304 34.21 -12.24 -30.60
N LYS A 305 34.09 -12.84 -31.79
CA LYS A 305 35.17 -12.87 -32.80
C LYS A 305 35.58 -11.46 -33.24
N PHE A 306 34.61 -10.58 -33.46
CA PHE A 306 34.87 -9.19 -33.82
C PHE A 306 35.60 -8.44 -32.70
N PHE A 307 35.15 -8.60 -31.45
CA PHE A 307 35.78 -7.96 -30.28
C PHE A 307 37.23 -8.37 -30.11
N TYR A 308 37.47 -9.68 -30.11
CA TYR A 308 38.80 -10.24 -29.96
C TYR A 308 39.76 -9.71 -31.04
N ARG A 309 39.30 -9.64 -32.29
CA ARG A 309 40.14 -9.18 -33.42
C ARG A 309 40.51 -7.70 -33.35
N ASN A 310 39.63 -6.86 -32.82
CA ASN A 310 39.83 -5.41 -32.87
C ASN A 310 40.42 -4.81 -31.59
N TYR A 311 40.21 -5.44 -30.44
CA TYR A 311 40.67 -4.92 -29.14
C TYR A 311 41.74 -5.79 -28.48
N HIS A 312 42.02 -6.98 -29.02
CA HIS A 312 43.03 -7.91 -28.50
C HIS A 312 42.86 -8.27 -27.01
N THR A 313 41.63 -8.19 -26.49
CA THR A 313 41.29 -8.54 -25.10
C THR A 313 40.43 -9.80 -25.05
N SER A 314 40.68 -10.67 -24.05
CA SER A 314 39.84 -11.84 -23.75
C SER A 314 38.56 -11.48 -22.98
N LEU A 315 38.53 -10.34 -22.28
CA LEU A 315 37.29 -9.78 -21.72
C LEU A 315 36.44 -9.19 -22.84
N THR A 316 35.37 -9.87 -23.22
CA THR A 316 34.38 -9.34 -24.17
C THR A 316 33.17 -8.85 -23.42
N LYS A 317 32.80 -7.59 -23.63
CA LYS A 317 31.47 -7.10 -23.24
C LYS A 317 30.41 -7.85 -24.05
N GLU A 318 29.37 -8.32 -23.37
CA GLU A 318 28.20 -8.91 -24.04
C GLU A 318 27.52 -7.90 -24.97
N VAL A 319 26.74 -8.41 -25.93
CA VAL A 319 25.92 -7.58 -26.83
C VAL A 319 24.82 -6.90 -25.98
N PRO A 320 24.74 -5.55 -25.95
CA PRO A 320 23.68 -4.85 -25.26
C PRO A 320 22.31 -5.15 -25.89
N VAL A 321 21.26 -5.23 -25.07
CA VAL A 321 19.89 -5.52 -25.57
C VAL A 321 19.40 -4.51 -26.61
N PRO A 322 19.63 -3.18 -26.45
CA PRO A 322 19.24 -2.21 -27.50
C PRO A 322 19.87 -2.51 -28.86
N ALA A 323 21.08 -3.07 -28.90
CA ALA A 323 21.73 -3.45 -30.14
C ALA A 323 21.06 -4.68 -30.80
N ILE A 324 20.50 -5.60 -29.98
CA ILE A 324 19.70 -6.73 -30.46
C ILE A 324 18.37 -6.24 -31.06
N TRP A 325 17.69 -5.29 -30.41
CA TRP A 325 16.47 -4.71 -30.98
C TRP A 325 16.74 -3.92 -32.26
N ALA A 326 17.87 -3.23 -32.35
CA ALA A 326 18.30 -2.55 -33.57
C ALA A 326 18.51 -3.56 -34.73
N TYR A 327 19.05 -4.74 -34.43
CA TYR A 327 19.22 -5.81 -35.39
C TYR A 327 17.86 -6.27 -35.96
N ASP A 328 16.90 -6.57 -35.10
CA ASP A 328 15.56 -7.00 -35.55
C ASP A 328 14.78 -5.86 -36.24
N THR A 329 15.00 -4.61 -35.84
CA THR A 329 14.41 -3.44 -36.51
C THR A 329 14.88 -3.33 -37.96
N ILE A 330 16.16 -3.57 -38.23
CA ILE A 330 16.69 -3.59 -39.59
C ILE A 330 16.05 -4.71 -40.41
N TRP A 331 15.84 -5.88 -39.82
CA TRP A 331 15.15 -6.99 -40.48
C TRP A 331 13.71 -6.62 -40.84
N ALA A 332 12.99 -6.01 -39.89
CA ALA A 332 11.63 -5.51 -40.10
C ALA A 332 11.57 -4.47 -41.23
N LEU A 333 12.51 -3.51 -41.22
CA LEU A 333 12.60 -2.46 -42.21
C LEU A 333 12.95 -3.02 -43.59
N ALA A 334 13.93 -3.91 -43.69
CA ALA A 334 14.37 -4.50 -44.95
C ALA A 334 13.27 -5.33 -45.60
N GLU A 335 12.52 -6.12 -44.81
CA GLU A 335 11.37 -6.87 -45.30
C GLU A 335 10.25 -5.94 -45.76
N SER A 336 9.94 -4.90 -44.98
CA SER A 336 8.89 -3.93 -45.32
C SER A 336 9.21 -3.19 -46.62
N VAL A 337 10.46 -2.79 -46.80
CA VAL A 337 10.90 -2.08 -48.00
C VAL A 337 10.92 -2.98 -49.23
N GLU A 338 11.29 -4.26 -49.10
CA GLU A 338 11.20 -5.19 -50.23
C GLU A 338 9.75 -5.37 -50.70
N LYS A 339 8.79 -5.46 -49.77
CA LYS A 339 7.36 -5.59 -50.10
C LYS A 339 6.79 -4.34 -50.78
N VAL A 340 7.26 -3.16 -50.39
CA VAL A 340 6.78 -1.87 -50.93
C VAL A 340 7.50 -1.48 -52.23
N GLY A 341 8.78 -1.85 -52.40
CA GLY A 341 9.63 -1.37 -53.49
C GLY A 341 10.23 0.02 -53.21
N VAL A 342 10.39 0.88 -54.23
CA VAL A 342 10.80 2.29 -54.01
C VAL A 342 9.63 3.02 -53.33
N PRO A 343 9.74 3.47 -52.08
CA PRO A 343 8.63 4.17 -51.44
C PRO A 343 8.56 5.60 -52.00
N GLN A 344 7.70 5.82 -52.99
CA GLN A 344 7.30 7.18 -53.40
C GLN A 344 6.37 7.82 -52.36
N ASN A 345 5.80 7.02 -51.45
CA ASN A 345 4.84 7.46 -50.44
C ASN A 345 5.19 6.85 -49.07
N GLY A 346 5.58 7.70 -48.11
CA GLY A 346 5.96 7.28 -46.76
C GLY A 346 4.84 6.58 -45.98
N LEU A 347 3.58 6.84 -46.36
CA LEU A 347 2.41 6.18 -45.79
C LEU A 347 2.35 4.67 -46.08
N LEU A 348 2.79 4.24 -47.27
CA LEU A 348 2.81 2.81 -47.64
C LEU A 348 3.86 2.06 -46.83
N LEU A 349 5.04 2.67 -46.65
CA LEU A 349 6.09 2.11 -45.82
C LEU A 349 5.64 2.01 -44.36
N LEU A 350 5.02 3.06 -43.83
CA LEU A 350 4.46 3.06 -42.47
C LEU A 350 3.45 1.92 -42.28
N HIS A 351 2.53 1.75 -43.22
CA HIS A 351 1.51 0.71 -43.15
C HIS A 351 2.10 -0.70 -43.15
N GLU A 352 3.17 -0.93 -43.91
CA GLU A 352 3.83 -2.24 -43.95
C GLU A 352 4.66 -2.49 -42.67
N VAL A 353 5.35 -1.47 -42.16
CA VAL A 353 6.08 -1.56 -40.87
C VAL A 353 5.11 -1.90 -39.73
N LEU A 354 3.91 -1.33 -39.70
CA LEU A 354 2.91 -1.66 -38.67
C LEU A 354 2.41 -3.12 -38.73
N LYS A 355 2.55 -3.80 -39.88
CA LYS A 355 2.18 -5.21 -40.02
C LYS A 355 3.32 -6.16 -39.67
N THR A 356 4.51 -5.66 -39.37
CA THR A 356 5.66 -6.53 -39.10
C THR A 356 5.42 -7.31 -37.83
N ARG A 357 5.34 -8.63 -37.98
CA ARG A 357 5.29 -9.59 -36.89
C ARG A 357 6.09 -10.81 -37.28
N PHE A 358 7.20 -11.06 -36.59
CA PHE A 358 8.04 -12.21 -36.84
C PHE A 358 8.82 -12.60 -35.59
N LYS A 359 9.40 -13.80 -35.62
CA LYS A 359 10.29 -14.27 -34.57
C LYS A 359 11.72 -13.85 -34.86
N GLY A 360 12.15 -12.76 -34.21
CA GLY A 360 13.48 -12.18 -34.31
C GLY A 360 14.49 -12.81 -33.35
N ILE A 361 15.65 -12.17 -33.23
CA ILE A 361 16.69 -12.54 -32.27
C ILE A 361 16.27 -12.17 -30.84
N SER A 362 15.53 -11.06 -30.70
CA SER A 362 14.98 -10.57 -29.44
C SER A 362 13.76 -11.35 -28.93
N GLY A 363 13.22 -12.29 -29.72
CA GLY A 363 12.01 -13.04 -29.38
C GLY A 363 10.88 -12.80 -30.38
N GLU A 364 9.64 -12.72 -29.90
CA GLU A 364 8.50 -12.30 -30.73
C GLU A 364 8.58 -10.78 -30.96
N PHE A 365 8.90 -10.38 -32.18
CA PHE A 365 9.03 -8.98 -32.57
C PHE A 365 7.74 -8.52 -33.25
N ASP A 366 7.09 -7.52 -32.66
CA ASP A 366 5.81 -6.98 -33.09
C ASP A 366 5.84 -5.46 -32.95
N LEU A 367 5.53 -4.73 -34.04
CA LEU A 367 5.50 -3.26 -34.08
C LEU A 367 4.10 -2.70 -34.35
N SER A 368 3.05 -3.52 -34.25
CA SER A 368 1.67 -3.10 -34.51
C SER A 368 1.21 -1.95 -33.59
N GLU A 369 1.69 -1.92 -32.34
CA GLU A 369 1.44 -0.85 -31.37
C GLU A 369 2.49 0.28 -31.41
N ARG A 370 3.34 0.33 -32.45
CA ARG A 370 4.48 1.27 -32.57
C ARG A 370 5.49 1.17 -31.43
N LYS A 371 5.48 0.08 -30.69
CA LYS A 371 6.44 -0.25 -29.63
C LYS A 371 6.78 -1.72 -29.71
N ILE A 372 7.94 -2.11 -29.19
CA ILE A 372 8.30 -3.52 -29.05
C ILE A 372 7.44 -4.16 -27.95
N ARG A 373 7.02 -5.40 -28.19
CA ARG A 373 6.35 -6.22 -27.18
C ARG A 373 7.34 -6.63 -26.09
N SER A 374 7.01 -6.29 -24.84
CA SER A 374 7.81 -6.70 -23.68
C SER A 374 7.80 -8.22 -23.50
N ASN A 375 8.98 -8.79 -23.31
CA ASN A 375 9.15 -10.18 -22.87
C ASN A 375 9.33 -10.28 -21.34
N GLY A 376 9.28 -9.15 -20.64
CA GLY A 376 9.55 -9.07 -19.21
C GLY A 376 11.05 -8.99 -18.89
N TYR A 377 11.38 -9.21 -17.63
CA TYR A 377 12.70 -8.96 -17.08
C TYR A 377 13.31 -10.21 -16.44
N GLU A 378 14.62 -10.38 -16.62
CA GLU A 378 15.47 -11.23 -15.80
C GLU A 378 15.83 -10.47 -14.52
N ILE A 379 15.61 -11.09 -13.37
CA ILE A 379 16.04 -10.56 -12.09
C ILE A 379 17.44 -11.10 -11.82
N MET A 380 18.40 -10.19 -11.75
CA MET A 380 19.82 -10.46 -11.58
C MET A 380 20.24 -10.04 -10.18
N ASN A 381 21.14 -10.80 -9.58
CA ASN A 381 21.78 -10.48 -8.31
C ASN A 381 23.30 -10.42 -8.49
N ALA A 382 23.92 -9.36 -8.00
CA ALA A 382 25.38 -9.21 -7.99
C ALA A 382 26.00 -10.08 -6.88
N ILE A 383 26.86 -11.02 -7.28
CA ILE A 383 27.52 -11.95 -6.37
C ILE A 383 29.00 -12.04 -6.70
N ASP A 384 29.81 -11.64 -5.74
CA ASP A 384 31.27 -11.64 -5.69
C ASP A 384 31.93 -10.97 -6.91
N TYR A 385 32.20 -11.79 -7.94
CA TYR A 385 32.92 -11.41 -9.15
C TYR A 385 32.02 -11.35 -10.39
N GLY A 386 30.70 -11.47 -10.23
CA GLY A 386 29.78 -11.47 -11.36
C GLY A 386 28.32 -11.34 -10.97
N GLU A 387 27.47 -11.97 -11.77
CA GLU A 387 26.02 -11.89 -11.63
C GLU A 387 25.41 -13.30 -11.65
N LYS A 388 24.36 -13.48 -10.86
CA LYS A 388 23.53 -14.67 -10.87
C LYS A 388 22.10 -14.27 -11.15
N ARG A 389 21.45 -14.97 -12.08
CA ARG A 389 20.02 -14.85 -12.29
C ARG A 389 19.28 -15.52 -11.13
N VAL A 390 18.37 -14.78 -10.50
CA VAL A 390 17.56 -15.28 -9.39
C VAL A 390 16.10 -15.47 -9.79
N GLY A 391 15.63 -14.89 -10.89
CA GLY A 391 14.27 -15.14 -11.34
C GLY A 391 13.92 -14.39 -12.61
N TYR A 392 12.62 -14.40 -12.91
CA TYR A 392 12.01 -13.70 -14.01
C TYR A 392 10.84 -12.88 -13.49
N TRP A 393 10.52 -11.81 -14.21
CA TRP A 393 9.28 -11.07 -14.03
C TRP A 393 8.57 -10.98 -15.39
N THR A 394 7.28 -11.30 -15.40
CA THR A 394 6.43 -11.11 -16.59
C THR A 394 5.13 -10.42 -16.20
N LEU A 395 4.50 -9.73 -17.15
CA LEU A 395 3.24 -9.02 -16.91
C LEU A 395 2.10 -9.97 -16.48
N SER A 396 2.12 -11.23 -16.92
CA SER A 396 1.07 -12.22 -16.65
C SER A 396 1.23 -12.97 -15.32
N GLU A 397 2.46 -13.27 -14.91
CA GLU A 397 2.72 -14.15 -13.76
C GLU A 397 3.42 -13.45 -12.58
N GLY A 398 3.83 -12.18 -12.74
CA GLY A 398 4.64 -11.48 -11.73
C GLY A 398 6.03 -12.10 -11.61
N ILE A 399 6.57 -12.19 -10.38
CA ILE A 399 7.90 -12.75 -10.12
C ILE A 399 7.84 -14.28 -10.01
N SER A 400 8.61 -14.95 -10.85
CA SER A 400 8.71 -16.41 -10.91
C SER A 400 10.17 -16.88 -10.94
N ARG A 401 10.40 -18.13 -10.51
CA ARG A 401 11.74 -18.75 -10.60
C ARG A 401 12.11 -19.16 -12.03
N GLY A 402 11.12 -19.61 -12.80
CA GLY A 402 11.27 -20.03 -14.19
C GLY A 402 10.49 -19.12 -15.13
N TYR A 403 10.97 -18.95 -16.36
CA TYR A 403 10.25 -18.20 -17.37
C TYR A 403 9.03 -19.00 -17.87
N PRO A 404 7.84 -18.40 -18.02
CA PRO A 404 6.65 -19.10 -18.50
C PRO A 404 6.89 -19.70 -19.88
N MET A 405 6.81 -21.03 -19.99
CA MET A 405 7.00 -21.76 -21.24
C MET A 405 5.70 -22.45 -21.64
N ASN A 406 5.27 -22.23 -22.89
CA ASN A 406 3.97 -22.70 -23.41
C ASN A 406 3.80 -24.24 -23.52
N ASN A 407 4.74 -25.07 -23.07
CA ASN A 407 4.60 -26.53 -23.13
C ASN A 407 5.52 -27.23 -22.11
N SER A 408 4.98 -27.63 -20.96
CA SER A 408 5.16 -28.97 -20.36
C SER A 408 4.68 -29.00 -18.90
N VAL A 409 3.52 -29.63 -18.65
CA VAL A 409 3.17 -30.72 -17.70
C VAL A 409 3.84 -30.84 -16.30
N TYR A 410 4.83 -30.06 -15.89
CA TYR A 410 5.35 -30.10 -14.51
C TYR A 410 4.82 -28.93 -13.69
N GLN A 411 3.70 -29.19 -13.02
CA GLN A 411 3.27 -28.49 -11.82
C GLN A 411 4.37 -28.62 -10.74
N HIS A 412 5.32 -27.69 -10.74
CA HIS A 412 5.94 -27.24 -9.51
C HIS A 412 5.75 -25.73 -9.44
N SER A 413 4.71 -25.34 -8.71
CA SER A 413 4.56 -23.98 -8.17
C SER A 413 5.85 -23.58 -7.47
N THR A 414 6.70 -22.81 -8.15
CA THR A 414 7.91 -22.19 -7.62
C THR A 414 7.63 -20.69 -7.50
N LEU A 415 6.73 -20.34 -6.57
CA LEU A 415 6.41 -18.95 -6.28
C LEU A 415 7.65 -18.24 -5.73
N GLY A 416 8.07 -17.16 -6.38
CA GLY A 416 9.18 -16.32 -5.95
C GLY A 416 10.54 -16.65 -6.59
N PRO A 417 11.51 -15.73 -6.45
CA PRO A 417 12.85 -15.89 -6.98
C PRO A 417 13.65 -16.95 -6.20
N GLU A 418 14.72 -17.45 -6.81
CA GLU A 418 15.79 -18.17 -6.14
C GLU A 418 16.40 -17.32 -5.00
N ALA A 419 17.08 -17.98 -4.05
CA ALA A 419 17.69 -17.32 -2.90
C ALA A 419 18.58 -16.14 -3.34
N VAL A 420 18.23 -14.96 -2.88
CA VAL A 420 18.96 -13.71 -3.10
C VAL A 420 19.96 -13.52 -1.97
N ILE A 421 21.22 -13.28 -2.34
CA ILE A 421 22.26 -12.75 -1.44
C ILE A 421 22.13 -11.23 -1.45
N TRP A 422 22.04 -10.64 -0.26
CA TRP A 422 21.95 -9.21 -0.02
C TRP A 422 23.33 -8.63 0.32
N PRO A 423 23.48 -7.30 0.32
CA PRO A 423 24.75 -6.68 0.67
C PRO A 423 25.22 -7.15 2.06
N GLY A 424 26.53 -7.20 2.28
CA GLY A 424 27.12 -7.84 3.47
C GLY A 424 27.10 -9.38 3.47
N GLY A 425 26.57 -10.03 2.42
CA GLY A 425 26.58 -11.49 2.27
C GLY A 425 25.43 -12.21 2.98
N SER A 426 24.43 -11.47 3.45
CA SER A 426 23.25 -12.02 4.12
C SER A 426 22.31 -12.70 3.13
N THR A 427 21.69 -13.82 3.50
CA THR A 427 20.60 -14.46 2.74
C THR A 427 19.23 -13.97 3.17
N THR A 428 19.16 -13.15 4.23
CA THR A 428 17.92 -12.56 4.74
C THR A 428 17.73 -11.18 4.15
N ALA A 429 16.53 -10.90 3.64
CA ALA A 429 16.22 -9.61 3.04
C ALA A 429 16.26 -8.49 4.09
N PRO A 430 16.83 -7.32 3.76
CA PRO A 430 16.83 -6.19 4.68
C PRO A 430 15.40 -5.79 5.01
N LYS A 431 15.18 -5.31 6.24
CA LYS A 431 13.86 -4.83 6.68
C LYS A 431 13.36 -3.62 5.87
N GLY A 432 14.27 -2.94 5.15
CA GLY A 432 13.99 -1.78 4.30
C GLY A 432 13.88 -0.46 5.05
N TRP A 433 14.15 -0.48 6.35
CA TRP A 433 14.27 0.70 7.18
C TRP A 433 15.18 0.42 8.37
N VAL A 434 15.86 1.46 8.85
CA VAL A 434 16.71 1.44 10.03
C VAL A 434 16.30 2.59 10.93
N LEU A 435 16.09 2.30 12.21
CA LEU A 435 16.06 3.33 13.26
C LEU A 435 17.48 3.87 13.40
N ARG A 436 17.79 4.91 12.62
CA ARG A 436 19.00 5.71 12.84
C ARG A 436 18.77 6.59 14.07
N ALA A 437 18.75 5.95 15.24
CA ALA A 437 19.20 6.64 16.44
C ALA A 437 20.68 6.92 16.20
N THR A 438 21.05 8.18 16.00
CA THR A 438 22.40 8.59 16.41
C THR A 438 22.66 7.92 17.77
N PRO A 439 23.77 7.20 17.99
CA PRO A 439 24.00 6.37 19.19
C PRO A 439 23.75 7.10 20.53
N ASN A 440 23.67 8.44 20.51
CA ASN A 440 23.40 9.31 21.65
C ASN A 440 21.96 9.84 21.81
N LYS A 441 20.96 9.43 21.02
CA LYS A 441 19.61 10.01 21.10
C LYS A 441 18.54 8.97 21.44
N ARG A 442 18.45 8.66 22.73
CA ARG A 442 17.34 7.89 23.35
C ARG A 442 16.08 8.77 23.35
N LEU A 443 14.92 8.18 23.12
CA LEU A 443 13.65 8.91 23.20
C LEU A 443 13.47 9.46 24.62
N LYS A 444 13.22 10.76 24.71
CA LYS A 444 12.96 11.46 25.97
C LYS A 444 11.47 11.41 26.27
N ILE A 445 11.08 10.48 27.14
CA ILE A 445 9.69 10.29 27.53
C ILE A 445 9.44 10.99 28.87
N GLY A 446 8.55 11.99 28.87
CA GLY A 446 8.14 12.69 30.09
C GLY A 446 7.18 11.83 30.91
N VAL A 447 7.43 11.76 32.22
CA VAL A 447 6.54 11.13 33.21
C VAL A 447 6.26 12.11 34.34
N LEU A 448 5.01 12.19 34.78
CA LEU A 448 4.58 13.07 35.86
C LEU A 448 4.49 12.28 37.17
N LYS A 449 5.04 12.82 38.26
CA LYS A 449 4.88 12.22 39.58
C LYS A 449 3.63 12.75 40.28
N ILE A 450 2.61 11.91 40.39
CA ILE A 450 1.37 12.22 41.10
C ILE A 450 1.51 11.80 42.56
N ARG A 451 1.04 12.64 43.49
CA ARG A 451 1.07 12.33 44.93
C ARG A 451 0.01 11.28 45.25
N ASN A 452 0.43 10.20 45.91
CA ASN A 452 -0.41 9.19 46.56
C ASN A 452 -1.43 8.41 45.69
N PHE A 453 -1.48 8.63 44.37
CA PHE A 453 -2.26 7.85 43.39
C PHE A 453 -1.39 6.91 42.55
N LYS A 454 -0.86 5.86 43.18
CA LYS A 454 0.23 5.04 42.61
C LYS A 454 -0.18 3.95 41.60
N TYR A 455 -1.47 3.67 41.40
CA TYR A 455 -1.89 2.55 40.56
C TYR A 455 -1.62 2.76 39.06
N PHE A 456 -1.77 3.99 38.56
CA PHE A 456 -1.59 4.31 37.14
C PHE A 456 -0.17 4.75 36.81
N ILE A 457 0.46 5.52 37.71
CA ILE A 457 1.84 5.96 37.60
C ILE A 457 2.47 6.10 38.99
N ASP A 458 3.58 5.43 39.23
CA ASP A 458 4.47 5.64 40.38
C ASP A 458 5.87 5.88 39.84
N VAL A 459 6.45 7.02 40.21
CA VAL A 459 7.76 7.43 39.68
C VAL A 459 8.72 7.58 40.85
N ASP A 460 9.76 6.75 40.81
CA ASP A 460 10.89 6.82 41.71
C ASP A 460 12.13 7.33 40.96
N HIS A 461 12.90 8.18 41.62
CA HIS A 461 14.11 8.75 41.05
C HIS A 461 15.27 8.42 41.97
N ASP A 462 16.12 7.49 41.51
CA ASP A 462 17.33 7.09 42.22
C ASP A 462 18.36 8.22 42.08
N VAL A 463 18.49 9.04 43.14
CA VAL A 463 19.37 10.22 43.19
C VAL A 463 20.85 9.82 43.04
N GLU A 464 21.24 8.60 43.42
CA GLU A 464 22.63 8.14 43.32
C GLU A 464 23.01 7.70 41.91
N LYS A 465 22.04 7.16 41.15
CA LYS A 465 22.26 6.69 39.77
C LYS A 465 21.77 7.65 38.68
N ASN A 466 21.05 8.71 39.06
CA ASN A 466 20.38 9.64 38.16
C ASN A 466 19.48 8.91 37.13
N VAL A 467 18.79 7.86 37.58
CA VAL A 467 17.88 7.05 36.76
C VAL A 467 16.47 7.22 37.31
N THR A 468 15.56 7.61 36.43
CA THR A 468 14.12 7.65 36.72
C THR A 468 13.50 6.31 36.37
N THR A 469 12.91 5.62 37.35
CA THR A 469 12.13 4.41 37.16
C THR A 469 10.66 4.73 37.35
N ALA A 470 9.85 4.49 36.32
CA ALA A 470 8.40 4.62 36.39
C ALA A 470 7.76 3.22 36.36
N THR A 471 6.74 3.02 37.19
CA THR A 471 5.93 1.80 37.27
C THR A 471 4.44 2.18 37.32
N GLY A 472 3.54 1.21 37.13
CA GLY A 472 2.09 1.43 37.13
C GLY A 472 1.44 1.04 35.80
N PHE A 473 0.11 0.99 35.79
CA PHE A 473 -0.67 0.47 34.66
C PHE A 473 -0.34 1.17 33.33
N SER A 474 -0.25 2.50 33.31
CA SER A 474 0.05 3.27 32.09
C SER A 474 1.45 2.98 31.54
N ILE A 475 2.41 2.67 32.42
CA ILE A 475 3.78 2.30 32.04
C ILE A 475 3.83 0.88 31.49
N ASP A 476 3.07 -0.05 32.08
CA ASP A 476 2.98 -1.44 31.60
C ASP A 476 2.34 -1.52 30.22
N VAL A 477 1.29 -0.73 29.97
CA VAL A 477 0.70 -0.58 28.63
C VAL A 477 1.74 -0.04 27.64
N PHE A 478 2.46 1.02 28.01
CA PHE A 478 3.51 1.59 27.16
C PHE A 478 4.63 0.58 26.86
N ASN A 479 5.16 -0.11 27.87
CA ASN A 479 6.19 -1.14 27.71
C ASN A 479 5.72 -2.29 26.83
N THR A 480 4.45 -2.69 26.96
CA THR A 480 3.85 -3.74 26.12
C THR A 480 3.73 -3.28 24.67
N CYS A 481 3.32 -2.04 24.45
CA CYS A 481 3.26 -1.44 23.11
C CYS A 481 4.67 -1.39 22.47
N ILE A 482 5.69 -0.98 23.22
CA ILE A 482 7.08 -0.95 22.72
C ILE A 482 7.60 -2.36 22.42
N ARG A 483 7.31 -3.36 23.26
CA ARG A 483 7.70 -4.76 23.02
C ARG A 483 6.98 -5.41 21.85
N ALA A 484 5.75 -4.98 21.54
CA ALA A 484 4.98 -5.47 20.41
C ALA A 484 5.50 -4.93 19.06
N LEU A 485 6.33 -3.88 19.08
CA LEU A 485 6.97 -3.39 17.87
C LEU A 485 7.98 -4.42 17.34
N PRO A 486 8.09 -4.60 16.01
CA PRO A 486 9.03 -5.56 15.41
C PRO A 486 10.52 -5.13 15.50
N TYR A 487 10.83 -4.21 16.42
CA TYR A 487 12.12 -3.54 16.59
C TYR A 487 12.28 -2.96 18.00
N GLU A 488 13.53 -2.86 18.47
CA GLU A 488 13.86 -2.28 19.77
C GLU A 488 13.92 -0.75 19.72
N VAL A 489 13.36 -0.09 20.74
CA VAL A 489 13.27 1.36 20.84
C VAL A 489 13.92 1.80 22.15
N PRO A 490 15.11 2.42 22.11
CA PRO A 490 15.75 2.90 23.33
C PRO A 490 15.08 4.20 23.80
N TYR A 491 14.51 4.18 25.01
CA TYR A 491 13.94 5.36 25.66
C TYR A 491 14.57 5.61 27.04
N THR A 492 14.33 6.80 27.57
CA THR A 492 14.64 7.24 28.93
C THR A 492 13.49 8.05 29.49
N PHE A 493 13.12 7.78 30.74
CA PHE A 493 12.12 8.57 31.45
C PHE A 493 12.73 9.84 32.04
N ILE A 494 12.06 10.96 31.83
CA ILE A 494 12.38 12.26 32.44
C ILE A 494 11.27 12.57 33.44
N LEU A 495 11.66 12.69 34.71
CA LEU A 495 10.76 13.04 35.79
C LEU A 495 10.36 14.52 35.71
N PHE A 496 9.07 14.78 35.89
CA PHE A 496 8.53 16.10 36.17
C PHE A 496 7.73 16.09 37.48
N ASP A 497 8.03 17.06 38.33
CA ASP A 497 7.49 17.19 39.68
C ASP A 497 6.12 17.91 39.66
N ASN A 498 5.35 17.81 40.75
CA ASN A 498 4.01 18.38 40.95
C ASN A 498 3.85 19.89 40.68
N ALA A 499 4.93 20.64 40.44
CA ALA A 499 4.83 22.03 40.00
C ALA A 499 4.40 22.16 38.53
N ASN A 500 4.51 21.09 37.74
CA ASN A 500 4.20 21.08 36.31
C ASN A 500 2.92 20.28 36.04
N ASN A 501 1.98 20.87 35.30
CA ASN A 501 0.75 20.18 34.89
C ASN A 501 0.99 19.42 33.56
N TYR A 502 0.11 18.49 33.21
CA TYR A 502 0.09 17.86 31.88
C TYR A 502 -0.03 18.88 30.74
N ASP A 503 -0.59 20.07 31.00
CA ASP A 503 -0.60 21.19 30.04
C ASP A 503 0.81 21.65 29.68
N ASP A 504 1.69 21.78 30.67
CA ASP A 504 3.09 22.19 30.50
C ASP A 504 3.89 21.10 29.78
N LEU A 505 3.64 19.83 30.11
CA LEU A 505 4.25 18.68 29.44
C LEU A 505 3.87 18.63 27.96
N ALA A 506 2.59 18.84 27.64
CA ALA A 506 2.14 18.89 26.26
C ALA A 506 2.79 20.08 25.50
N GLN A 507 2.97 21.23 26.16
CA GLN A 507 3.70 22.36 25.57
C GLN A 507 5.19 22.04 25.32
N LYS A 508 5.83 21.29 26.23
CA LYS A 508 7.22 20.81 26.06
C LYS A 508 7.37 19.82 24.90
N VAL A 509 6.37 18.97 24.66
CA VAL A 509 6.31 18.10 23.47
C VAL A 509 6.23 18.95 22.20
N ASN A 510 5.35 19.96 22.17
CA ASN A 510 5.23 20.88 21.04
C ASN A 510 6.52 21.66 20.76
N ASN A 511 7.21 22.10 21.81
CA ASN A 511 8.52 22.77 21.72
C ASN A 511 9.70 21.82 21.40
N LYS A 512 9.45 20.51 21.25
CA LYS A 512 10.46 19.47 20.97
C LYS A 512 11.54 19.33 22.05
N GLU A 513 11.23 19.67 23.31
CA GLU A 513 12.12 19.43 24.45
C GLU A 513 12.09 17.95 24.89
N ILE A 514 10.92 17.33 24.76
CA ILE A 514 10.64 15.91 25.01
C ILE A 514 9.91 15.30 23.80
N ASP A 515 10.09 14.00 23.56
CA ASP A 515 9.59 13.31 22.38
C ASP A 515 8.16 12.74 22.58
N GLY A 516 7.73 12.59 23.83
CA GLY A 516 6.38 12.17 24.19
C GLY A 516 6.15 12.15 25.70
N VAL A 517 4.90 11.94 26.10
CA VAL A 517 4.47 11.84 27.51
C VAL A 517 3.70 10.55 27.72
N VAL A 518 4.03 9.85 28.80
CA VAL A 518 3.37 8.61 29.22
C VAL A 518 2.84 8.80 30.64
N GLY A 519 1.60 8.38 30.87
CA GLY A 519 0.89 8.51 32.14
C GLY A 519 -0.61 8.62 31.91
N ASP A 520 -1.34 8.95 32.96
CA ASP A 520 -2.78 9.20 32.99
C ASP A 520 -3.18 10.55 32.34
N SER A 521 -2.58 10.86 31.19
CA SER A 521 -2.90 12.09 30.45
C SER A 521 -4.25 11.96 29.73
N THR A 522 -5.18 12.81 30.11
CA THR A 522 -6.51 12.91 29.46
C THR A 522 -6.45 13.71 28.14
N ILE A 523 -7.21 13.24 27.14
CA ILE A 523 -7.40 13.96 25.86
C ILE A 523 -8.29 15.18 26.08
N LEU A 524 -7.75 16.37 25.79
CA LEU A 524 -8.45 17.64 25.93
C LEU A 524 -8.42 18.45 24.64
N ALA A 525 -9.51 19.19 24.37
CA ALA A 525 -9.62 20.04 23.19
C ALA A 525 -8.51 21.11 23.13
N ASN A 526 -8.17 21.73 24.27
CA ASN A 526 -7.08 22.71 24.34
C ASN A 526 -5.72 22.10 23.94
N ARG A 527 -5.40 20.90 24.44
CA ARG A 527 -4.15 20.17 24.15
C ARG A 527 -4.10 19.67 22.70
N SER A 528 -5.22 19.21 22.16
CA SER A 528 -5.31 18.67 20.79
C SER A 528 -4.97 19.68 19.68
N VAL A 529 -4.88 20.97 20.01
CA VAL A 529 -4.46 22.01 19.05
C VAL A 529 -2.95 21.95 18.76
N TYR A 530 -2.14 21.47 19.69
CA TYR A 530 -0.67 21.55 19.60
C TYR A 530 0.06 20.21 19.82
N VAL A 531 -0.63 19.15 20.21
CA VAL A 531 -0.08 17.78 20.31
C VAL A 531 -1.07 16.75 19.78
N ASP A 532 -0.53 15.64 19.27
CA ASP A 532 -1.33 14.48 18.88
C ASP A 532 -1.46 13.51 20.06
N PHE A 533 -2.59 12.81 20.12
CA PHE A 533 -2.88 11.80 21.12
C PHE A 533 -3.00 10.42 20.48
N THR A 534 -2.64 9.37 21.22
CA THR A 534 -3.02 8.00 20.86
C THR A 534 -4.50 7.75 21.10
N SER A 535 -5.04 6.65 20.56
CA SER A 535 -6.31 6.09 21.03
C SER A 535 -6.25 5.85 22.54
N THR A 536 -7.39 6.03 23.19
CA THR A 536 -7.50 5.84 24.63
C THR A 536 -7.35 4.37 24.98
N TYR A 537 -6.56 4.07 26.01
CA TYR A 537 -6.37 2.71 26.52
C TYR A 537 -7.14 2.45 27.82
N THR A 538 -7.96 3.40 28.26
CA THR A 538 -8.88 3.28 29.39
C THR A 538 -10.31 3.64 29.02
N GLU A 539 -11.25 3.32 29.90
CA GLU A 539 -12.65 3.73 29.76
C GLU A 539 -12.80 5.25 29.76
N LEU A 540 -13.69 5.72 28.90
CA LEU A 540 -13.99 7.14 28.75
C LEU A 540 -15.01 7.59 29.79
N GLY A 541 -14.75 8.75 30.38
CA GLY A 541 -15.76 9.49 31.12
C GLY A 541 -15.42 9.78 32.57
N VAL A 542 -16.34 10.51 33.20
CA VAL A 542 -16.26 10.94 34.59
C VAL A 542 -17.44 10.32 35.34
N GLY A 543 -17.18 9.82 36.54
CA GLY A 543 -18.15 9.23 37.42
C GLY A 543 -18.31 9.99 38.73
N THR A 544 -19.40 9.71 39.44
CA THR A 544 -19.66 10.20 40.78
C THR A 544 -19.83 9.03 41.73
N VAL A 545 -18.98 8.95 42.75
CA VAL A 545 -19.03 7.94 43.80
C VAL A 545 -19.69 8.54 45.03
N ALA A 546 -20.61 7.79 45.63
CA ALA A 546 -20.98 8.02 47.01
C ALA A 546 -21.26 6.71 47.74
N ARG A 547 -21.59 6.84 49.02
CA ARG A 547 -21.84 5.72 49.91
C ARG A 547 -23.19 5.06 49.66
N VAL A 548 -23.21 3.72 49.69
CA VAL A 548 -24.42 2.90 49.58
C VAL A 548 -25.08 2.77 50.95
N LYS A 549 -26.38 3.08 51.04
CA LYS A 549 -27.19 2.72 52.22
C LYS A 549 -27.67 1.28 52.06
N LYS A 550 -27.58 0.48 53.13
CA LYS A 550 -28.18 -0.87 53.15
C LYS A 550 -29.70 -0.74 53.10
N GLU A 551 -30.33 -1.30 52.07
CA GLU A 551 -31.80 -1.29 51.89
C GLU A 551 -32.48 -2.49 52.58
N ASP A 552 -33.71 -2.26 53.05
CA ASP A 552 -34.57 -3.27 53.69
C ASP A 552 -35.10 -4.28 52.66
N MET A 553 -35.05 -5.59 52.98
CA MET A 553 -35.48 -6.69 52.09
C MET A 553 -36.93 -6.61 51.56
N TRP A 554 -37.78 -5.75 52.12
CA TRP A 554 -39.21 -5.62 51.80
C TRP A 554 -39.52 -4.46 50.85
N PHE A 555 -38.49 -3.83 50.28
CA PHE A 555 -38.60 -2.67 49.39
C PHE A 555 -39.56 -2.88 48.20
N PHE A 556 -39.62 -4.09 47.63
CA PHE A 556 -40.47 -4.40 46.47
C PHE A 556 -41.97 -4.20 46.72
N LEU A 557 -42.45 -4.26 47.98
CA LEU A 557 -43.85 -4.03 48.32
C LEU A 557 -44.24 -2.53 48.33
N LYS A 558 -43.25 -1.62 48.39
CA LYS A 558 -43.46 -0.16 48.45
C LYS A 558 -43.98 0.43 47.13
N ALA A 559 -43.84 -0.30 46.02
CA ALA A 559 -44.20 0.18 44.69
C ALA A 559 -45.73 0.27 44.43
N LEU A 560 -46.55 -0.35 45.28
CA LEU A 560 -48.01 -0.36 45.17
C LEU A 560 -48.63 -0.17 46.56
N ASP A 561 -49.67 0.67 46.66
CA ASP A 561 -50.34 0.90 47.94
C ASP A 561 -51.07 -0.36 48.44
N MET A 562 -51.15 -0.54 49.76
CA MET A 562 -51.81 -1.70 50.39
C MET A 562 -53.28 -1.79 50.00
N GLY A 563 -53.96 -0.66 49.81
CA GLY A 563 -55.32 -0.61 49.29
C GLY A 563 -55.40 -1.21 47.89
N LEU A 564 -54.45 -0.88 47.01
CA LEU A 564 -54.44 -1.37 45.63
C LEU A 564 -54.15 -2.87 45.56
N TRP A 565 -53.22 -3.36 46.39
CA TRP A 565 -52.94 -4.80 46.54
C TRP A 565 -54.20 -5.59 46.94
N LEU A 566 -54.94 -5.11 47.93
CA LEU A 566 -56.17 -5.74 48.37
C LEU A 566 -57.25 -5.72 47.28
N THR A 567 -57.40 -4.61 46.55
CA THR A 567 -58.36 -4.53 45.44
C THR A 567 -58.01 -5.48 44.29
N ALA A 568 -56.73 -5.62 43.94
CA ALA A 568 -56.28 -6.55 42.91
C ALA A 568 -56.61 -8.01 43.31
N MET A 569 -56.29 -8.40 44.55
CA MET A 569 -56.62 -9.72 45.08
C MET A 569 -58.13 -9.98 45.11
N ALA A 570 -58.93 -9.01 45.54
CA ALA A 570 -60.39 -9.14 45.55
C ALA A 570 -60.99 -9.27 44.14
N SER A 571 -60.51 -8.46 43.19
CA SER A 571 -60.97 -8.49 41.80
C SER A 571 -60.63 -9.81 41.10
N LEU A 572 -59.48 -10.40 41.43
CA LEU A 572 -59.03 -11.71 40.93
C LEU A 572 -59.93 -12.86 41.41
N ILE A 573 -60.34 -12.82 42.68
CA ILE A 573 -61.28 -13.81 43.24
C ILE A 573 -62.66 -13.64 42.58
N LEU A 574 -63.12 -12.40 42.39
CA LEU A 574 -64.40 -12.09 41.76
C LEU A 574 -64.46 -12.58 40.30
N THR A 575 -63.44 -12.29 39.50
CA THR A 575 -63.40 -12.71 38.08
C THR A 575 -63.30 -14.22 37.94
N GLY A 576 -62.52 -14.89 38.80
CA GLY A 576 -62.50 -16.36 38.90
C GLY A 576 -63.89 -16.94 39.18
N PHE A 577 -64.65 -16.32 40.09
CA PHE A 577 -66.03 -16.72 40.39
C PHE A 577 -67.00 -16.48 39.21
N VAL A 578 -66.87 -15.36 38.49
CA VAL A 578 -67.71 -15.05 37.32
C VAL A 578 -67.46 -16.06 36.19
N ILE A 579 -66.20 -16.39 35.90
CA ILE A 579 -65.86 -17.41 34.89
C ILE A 579 -66.41 -18.78 35.31
N TRP A 580 -66.28 -19.13 36.59
CA TRP A 580 -66.89 -20.34 37.13
C TRP A 580 -68.41 -20.38 36.94
N ALA A 581 -69.11 -19.30 37.26
CA ALA A 581 -70.56 -19.23 37.10
C ALA A 581 -70.99 -19.40 35.64
N ILE A 582 -70.29 -18.74 34.69
CA ILE A 582 -70.58 -18.84 33.25
C ILE A 582 -70.36 -20.28 32.75
N GLU A 583 -69.25 -20.91 33.13
CA GLU A 583 -68.93 -22.25 32.66
C GLU A 583 -69.85 -23.31 33.30
N CYS A 584 -70.25 -23.12 34.56
CA CYS A 584 -71.19 -23.99 35.27
C CYS A 584 -72.62 -23.91 34.70
N LEU A 585 -73.05 -22.73 34.25
CA LEU A 585 -74.39 -22.51 33.67
C LEU A 585 -74.54 -23.07 32.26
N ASN A 586 -73.45 -23.23 31.50
CA ASN A 586 -73.49 -23.61 30.09
C ASN A 586 -73.41 -25.13 29.84
N GLN A 587 -73.26 -25.93 30.91
CA GLN A 587 -73.02 -27.37 30.81
C GLN A 587 -74.35 -28.14 30.97
N GLU A 588 -75.17 -28.19 29.91
CA GLU A 588 -76.24 -29.17 29.79
C GLU A 588 -75.66 -30.55 29.41
N SER A 589 -75.95 -31.54 30.26
CA SER A 589 -75.75 -33.00 30.11
C SER A 589 -74.33 -33.54 29.86
N GLU A 590 -73.65 -33.97 30.93
CA GLU A 590 -73.31 -35.39 31.20
C GLU A 590 -72.62 -35.51 32.57
N PHE A 591 -73.11 -36.42 33.41
CA PHE A 591 -72.69 -36.64 34.79
C PHE A 591 -71.37 -37.44 34.85
N GLU A 592 -70.35 -36.91 35.53
CA GLU A 592 -69.57 -37.54 36.62
C GLU A 592 -68.29 -36.72 36.93
N CYS A 593 -68.27 -35.98 38.04
CA CYS A 593 -67.01 -35.57 38.71
C CYS A 593 -67.26 -35.02 40.14
N SER A 594 -66.39 -35.40 41.07
CA SER A 594 -66.41 -34.99 42.50
C SER A 594 -66.22 -33.47 42.68
N PRO A 595 -66.98 -32.82 43.59
CA PRO A 595 -66.90 -31.36 43.81
C PRO A 595 -65.54 -30.86 44.31
N ALA A 596 -64.74 -31.71 44.96
CA ALA A 596 -63.41 -31.33 45.47
C ALA A 596 -62.35 -31.16 44.37
N GLN A 597 -62.45 -31.92 43.27
CA GLN A 597 -61.47 -31.88 42.18
C GLN A 597 -61.69 -30.64 41.29
N ARG A 598 -62.94 -30.20 41.12
CA ARG A 598 -63.28 -28.96 40.40
C ARG A 598 -62.77 -27.70 41.11
N ILE A 599 -62.83 -27.63 42.44
CA ILE A 599 -62.31 -26.48 43.21
C ILE A 599 -60.78 -26.37 43.07
N GLY A 600 -60.07 -27.51 43.10
CA GLY A 600 -58.63 -27.55 42.87
C GLY A 600 -58.22 -27.02 41.50
N THR A 601 -58.95 -27.40 40.45
CA THR A 601 -58.72 -26.89 39.09
C THR A 601 -59.03 -25.39 38.97
N ILE A 602 -60.04 -24.88 39.69
CA ILE A 602 -60.39 -23.45 39.69
C ILE A 602 -59.32 -22.59 40.39
N VAL A 603 -58.84 -23.01 41.56
CA VAL A 603 -57.75 -22.31 42.27
C VAL A 603 -56.46 -22.35 41.42
N TRP A 604 -56.20 -23.47 40.77
CA TRP A 604 -55.07 -23.62 39.84
C TRP A 604 -55.20 -22.72 38.61
N PHE A 605 -56.40 -22.62 38.04
CA PHE A 605 -56.71 -21.75 36.91
C PHE A 605 -56.54 -20.27 37.26
N ILE A 606 -57.04 -19.84 38.42
CA ILE A 606 -56.85 -18.48 38.96
C ILE A 606 -55.35 -18.18 39.16
N LEU A 607 -54.58 -19.12 39.71
CA LEU A 607 -53.13 -18.96 39.89
C LEU A 607 -52.40 -18.81 38.54
N LEU A 608 -52.77 -19.62 37.53
CA LEU A 608 -52.15 -19.59 36.19
C LEU A 608 -52.47 -18.31 35.40
N THR A 609 -53.60 -17.65 35.66
CA THR A 609 -53.95 -16.38 35.00
C THR A 609 -53.04 -15.22 35.39
N ILE A 610 -52.48 -15.23 36.60
CA ILE A 610 -51.52 -14.19 37.05
C ILE A 610 -50.18 -14.29 36.28
N PHE A 611 -49.77 -15.51 35.93
CA PHE A 611 -48.47 -15.80 35.30
C PHE A 611 -48.54 -15.95 33.76
N PHE A 612 -49.66 -15.58 33.12
CA PHE A 612 -49.87 -15.79 31.66
C PHE A 612 -49.67 -17.26 31.20
N ALA A 613 -49.86 -18.22 32.10
CA ALA A 613 -49.54 -19.64 31.88
C ALA A 613 -50.78 -20.51 31.62
N GLN A 614 -51.79 -19.97 30.92
CA GLN A 614 -53.07 -20.67 30.76
C GLN A 614 -52.97 -21.80 29.72
N ARG A 615 -53.09 -23.06 30.16
CA ARG A 615 -53.10 -24.27 29.29
C ARG A 615 -54.50 -24.87 29.05
N GLU A 616 -55.54 -24.40 29.74
CA GLU A 616 -56.87 -25.01 29.68
C GLU A 616 -57.79 -24.35 28.64
N LYS A 617 -58.50 -25.19 27.87
CA LYS A 617 -59.45 -24.77 26.83
C LYS A 617 -60.81 -24.41 27.47
N LEU A 618 -61.13 -23.12 27.53
CA LEU A 618 -62.47 -22.63 27.90
C LEU A 618 -63.50 -23.02 26.82
N SER A 619 -64.65 -23.57 27.21
CA SER A 619 -65.67 -24.06 26.27
C SER A 619 -66.67 -22.98 25.86
N SER A 620 -67.03 -22.05 26.74
CA SER A 620 -67.97 -20.96 26.42
C SER A 620 -67.29 -19.78 25.71
N ASN A 621 -67.94 -19.25 24.66
CA ASN A 621 -67.48 -18.02 24.00
C ASN A 621 -67.59 -16.80 24.94
N LEU A 622 -68.50 -16.82 25.92
CA LEU A 622 -68.71 -15.72 26.86
C LEU A 622 -67.62 -15.69 27.95
N SER A 623 -67.18 -16.87 28.44
CA SER A 623 -66.06 -16.97 29.38
C SER A 623 -64.72 -16.57 28.74
N ARG A 624 -64.53 -16.84 27.43
CA ARG A 624 -63.36 -16.37 26.67
C ARG A 624 -63.26 -14.85 26.58
N ILE A 625 -64.38 -14.15 26.36
CA ILE A 625 -64.40 -12.68 26.30
C ILE A 625 -64.08 -12.08 27.67
N VAL A 626 -64.69 -12.61 28.75
CA VAL A 626 -64.41 -12.16 30.12
C VAL A 626 -62.94 -12.40 30.50
N MET A 627 -62.38 -13.55 30.11
CA MET A 627 -60.96 -13.85 30.33
C MET A 627 -60.05 -12.89 29.56
N PHE A 628 -60.38 -12.59 28.30
CA PHE A 628 -59.59 -11.65 27.50
C PHE A 628 -59.55 -10.26 28.11
N ILE A 629 -60.68 -9.76 28.62
CA ILE A 629 -60.75 -8.47 29.32
C ILE A 629 -59.93 -8.51 30.62
N TRP A 630 -59.99 -9.61 31.38
CA TRP A 630 -59.22 -9.77 32.60
C TRP A 630 -57.71 -9.80 32.35
N LEU A 631 -57.24 -10.52 31.33
CA LEU A 631 -55.83 -10.55 30.95
C LEU A 631 -55.32 -9.16 30.55
N LEU A 632 -56.15 -8.33 29.92
CA LEU A 632 -55.82 -6.94 29.59
C LEU A 632 -55.66 -6.07 30.85
N VAL A 633 -56.51 -6.27 31.86
CA VAL A 633 -56.39 -5.58 33.16
C VAL A 633 -55.11 -6.01 33.90
N VAL A 634 -54.82 -7.31 33.96
CA VAL A 634 -53.60 -7.84 34.60
C VAL A 634 -52.34 -7.33 33.90
N LEU A 635 -52.35 -7.24 32.56
CA LEU A 635 -51.24 -6.67 31.79
C LEU A 635 -50.98 -5.20 32.17
N VAL A 636 -52.03 -4.39 32.28
CA VAL A 636 -51.90 -2.99 32.71
C VAL A 636 -51.37 -2.89 34.14
N LEU A 637 -51.81 -3.76 35.06
CA LEU A 637 -51.30 -3.78 36.43
C LEU A 637 -49.81 -4.14 36.50
N ILE A 638 -49.36 -5.18 35.80
CA ILE A 638 -47.93 -5.58 35.79
C ILE A 638 -47.07 -4.47 35.18
N THR A 639 -47.48 -3.89 34.06
CA THR A 639 -46.73 -2.81 33.40
C THR A 639 -46.67 -1.53 34.24
N SER A 640 -47.75 -1.21 34.95
CA SER A 640 -47.75 -0.08 35.89
C SER A 640 -46.85 -0.33 37.11
N TYR A 641 -46.87 -1.54 37.67
CA TYR A 641 -46.02 -1.92 38.80
C TYR A 641 -44.54 -1.89 38.42
N THR A 642 -44.16 -2.42 37.25
CA THR A 642 -42.76 -2.36 36.81
C THR A 642 -42.31 -0.93 36.55
N ALA A 643 -43.18 -0.08 36.00
CA ALA A 643 -42.89 1.35 35.81
C ALA A 643 -42.73 2.11 37.13
N THR A 644 -43.60 1.88 38.12
CA THR A 644 -43.49 2.55 39.43
C THR A 644 -42.30 2.07 40.23
N LEU A 645 -42.02 0.75 40.23
CA LEU A 645 -40.84 0.19 40.89
C LEU A 645 -39.55 0.72 40.25
N ALA A 646 -39.47 0.76 38.92
CA ALA A 646 -38.34 1.34 38.20
C ALA A 646 -38.16 2.83 38.54
N SER A 647 -39.26 3.59 38.56
CA SER A 647 -39.23 5.01 38.95
C SER A 647 -38.72 5.20 40.38
N LEU A 648 -39.14 4.37 41.32
CA LEU A 648 -38.77 4.48 42.73
C LEU A 648 -37.27 4.17 42.93
N LEU A 649 -36.75 3.15 42.23
CA LEU A 649 -35.31 2.83 42.19
C LEU A 649 -34.49 3.98 41.57
N THR A 650 -34.98 4.61 40.50
CA THR A 650 -34.27 5.74 39.88
C THR A 650 -34.30 7.01 40.74
N VAL A 651 -35.38 7.25 41.50
CA VAL A 651 -35.53 8.46 42.33
C VAL A 651 -34.69 8.36 43.60
N GLU A 652 -34.62 7.20 44.27
CA GLU A 652 -33.75 7.05 45.45
C GLU A 652 -32.26 7.17 45.08
N GLN A 653 -31.85 6.74 43.87
CA GLN A 653 -30.50 6.99 43.34
C GLN A 653 -30.23 8.49 43.10
N PHE A 654 -31.23 9.26 42.64
CA PHE A 654 -31.12 10.71 42.42
C PHE A 654 -31.18 11.54 43.72
N GLU A 655 -31.95 11.13 44.73
CA GLU A 655 -31.97 11.79 46.04
C GLU A 655 -30.63 11.63 46.78
N LEU A 656 -29.93 10.50 46.59
CA LEU A 656 -28.57 10.29 47.09
C LEU A 656 -27.55 11.24 46.44
N ALA A 657 -27.77 11.65 45.19
CA ALA A 657 -26.89 12.58 44.47
C ALA A 657 -27.22 14.08 44.70
N SER A 658 -28.41 14.42 45.18
CA SER A 658 -28.93 15.80 45.15
C SER A 658 -29.06 16.49 46.51
N LYS A 659 -28.79 15.80 47.63
CA LYS A 659 -28.62 16.49 48.92
C LYS A 659 -27.30 17.25 48.89
N GLY A 660 -27.36 18.55 48.58
CA GLY A 660 -26.19 19.39 48.34
C GLY A 660 -25.35 19.71 49.57
N ARG A 661 -24.41 18.84 49.95
CA ARG A 661 -23.30 19.21 50.84
C ARG A 661 -21.97 18.67 50.27
N ILE A 662 -21.19 19.59 49.70
CA ILE A 662 -19.76 19.44 49.37
C ILE A 662 -19.42 18.28 48.41
N VAL A 663 -19.00 18.65 47.20
CA VAL A 663 -18.51 17.68 46.19
C VAL A 663 -16.99 17.67 46.18
N GLY A 664 -16.42 16.50 46.45
CA GLY A 664 -14.99 16.24 46.35
C GLY A 664 -14.53 16.03 44.91
N PHE A 665 -13.30 16.42 44.61
CA PHE A 665 -12.66 16.11 43.34
C PHE A 665 -11.17 15.80 43.53
N HIS A 666 -10.59 15.11 42.56
CA HIS A 666 -9.17 14.78 42.53
C HIS A 666 -8.30 16.05 42.44
N GLY A 667 -7.38 16.24 43.37
CA GLY A 667 -6.69 17.52 43.59
C GLY A 667 -5.77 18.00 42.46
N ASP A 668 -5.22 17.07 41.67
CA ASP A 668 -4.36 17.31 40.49
C ASP A 668 -5.12 17.16 39.16
N SER A 669 -6.45 17.03 39.17
CA SER A 669 -7.24 16.67 37.99
C SER A 669 -7.61 17.88 37.13
N PHE A 670 -7.71 17.62 35.83
CA PHE A 670 -8.36 18.46 34.82
C PHE A 670 -9.74 19.01 35.25
N MET A 671 -10.40 18.35 36.21
CA MET A 671 -11.67 18.77 36.79
C MET A 671 -11.62 20.18 37.41
N ARG A 672 -10.44 20.75 37.73
CA ARG A 672 -10.34 22.18 38.08
C ARG A 672 -10.71 23.11 36.90
N GLY A 673 -10.46 22.71 35.65
CA GLY A 673 -10.77 23.51 34.46
C GLY A 673 -12.14 23.21 33.83
N VAL A 674 -12.54 21.94 33.75
CA VAL A 674 -13.81 21.55 33.10
C VAL A 674 -15.04 21.71 33.98
N THR A 675 -14.90 21.53 35.31
CA THR A 675 -15.99 21.80 36.25
C THR A 675 -16.19 23.31 36.49
N VAL A 676 -15.25 24.16 36.04
CA VAL A 676 -15.38 25.63 36.12
C VAL A 676 -16.14 26.20 34.93
N SER A 677 -16.23 25.49 33.80
CA SER A 677 -16.85 25.99 32.57
C SER A 677 -18.26 25.46 32.30
N ASN A 678 -18.57 24.19 32.63
CA ASN A 678 -19.80 23.56 32.16
C ASN A 678 -20.89 23.33 33.23
N LEU A 679 -20.57 23.45 34.51
CA LEU A 679 -21.52 23.22 35.61
C LEU A 679 -21.47 24.42 36.57
N HIS A 680 -22.57 25.17 36.65
CA HIS A 680 -22.80 26.28 37.58
C HIS A 680 -22.85 25.80 39.05
N PHE A 681 -21.76 25.23 39.57
CA PHE A 681 -21.59 25.00 41.01
C PHE A 681 -20.85 26.20 41.60
N GLU A 682 -21.41 26.89 42.59
CA GLU A 682 -20.70 27.95 43.31
C GLU A 682 -19.41 27.42 43.95
N ASP A 683 -18.33 28.20 43.88
CA ASP A 683 -16.96 27.79 44.26
C ASP A 683 -16.81 27.34 45.73
N ASN A 684 -17.76 27.69 46.61
CA ASN A 684 -17.66 27.47 48.05
C ASN A 684 -17.90 26.02 48.54
N TYR A 685 -18.25 25.09 47.64
CA TYR A 685 -18.58 23.69 47.99
C TYR A 685 -17.62 22.64 47.43
N ARG A 686 -16.41 23.03 47.01
CA ARG A 686 -15.47 22.12 46.32
C ARG A 686 -14.21 21.88 47.17
N ARG A 687 -13.87 20.62 47.44
CA ARG A 687 -12.62 20.24 48.13
C ARG A 687 -11.80 19.27 47.28
N ALA A 688 -10.50 19.55 47.20
CA ALA A 688 -9.52 18.73 46.52
C ALA A 688 -9.00 17.65 47.47
N TYR A 689 -9.00 16.39 47.00
CA TYR A 689 -8.48 15.24 47.73
C TYR A 689 -7.33 14.60 46.94
N TYR A 690 -6.32 14.07 47.64
CA TYR A 690 -5.05 13.67 47.02
C TYR A 690 -4.71 12.18 47.22
N SER A 691 -5.59 11.37 47.83
CA SER A 691 -5.39 9.93 47.97
C SER A 691 -6.73 9.17 48.06
N TYR A 692 -6.68 7.85 47.84
CA TYR A 692 -7.85 7.00 48.03
C TYR A 692 -8.29 6.91 49.49
N GLU A 693 -7.36 7.03 50.43
CA GLU A 693 -7.64 7.11 51.86
C GLU A 693 -8.42 8.39 52.19
N ASP A 694 -8.04 9.52 51.57
CA ASP A 694 -8.78 10.77 51.70
C ASP A 694 -10.21 10.62 51.15
N TYR A 695 -10.39 9.87 50.06
CA TYR A 695 -11.72 9.61 49.49
C TYR A 695 -12.59 8.83 50.46
N ALA A 696 -12.05 7.77 51.07
CA ALA A 696 -12.77 6.94 52.04
C ALA A 696 -13.10 7.74 53.32
N HIS A 697 -12.17 8.56 53.82
CA HIS A 697 -12.42 9.42 54.97
C HIS A 697 -13.50 10.47 54.65
N ALA A 698 -13.44 11.09 53.47
CA ALA A 698 -14.38 12.11 53.05
C ALA A 698 -15.81 11.57 52.87
N LEU A 699 -15.99 10.34 52.39
CA LEU A 699 -17.29 9.69 52.17
C LEU A 699 -17.82 8.89 53.38
N SER A 700 -17.14 8.95 54.52
CA SER A 700 -17.55 8.27 55.77
C SER A 700 -18.77 8.93 56.44
N GLU A 701 -19.37 8.34 57.50
CA GLU A 701 -20.60 8.92 58.13
C GLU A 701 -20.37 10.31 58.71
N ASP A 702 -19.16 10.54 59.25
CA ASP A 702 -18.70 11.81 59.81
C ASP A 702 -17.83 12.59 58.81
N GLY A 703 -17.87 12.19 57.53
CA GLY A 703 -17.03 12.71 56.46
C GLY A 703 -17.43 14.10 55.99
N ASP A 704 -16.50 14.76 55.30
CA ASP A 704 -16.64 16.14 54.83
C ASP A 704 -17.32 16.27 53.45
N ALA A 705 -17.54 15.17 52.70
CA ALA A 705 -18.09 15.21 51.34
C ALA A 705 -19.22 14.19 51.15
N ASP A 706 -20.32 14.62 50.55
CA ASP A 706 -21.43 13.72 50.23
C ASP A 706 -21.15 12.87 48.97
N ALA A 707 -20.34 13.38 48.05
CA ALA A 707 -19.99 12.70 46.80
C ALA A 707 -18.60 13.11 46.29
N ILE A 708 -17.94 12.21 45.58
CA ILE A 708 -16.66 12.46 44.90
C ILE A 708 -16.82 12.27 43.41
N VAL A 709 -16.34 13.24 42.63
CA VAL A 709 -16.34 13.19 41.16
C VAL A 709 -14.92 13.01 40.66
N ASP A 710 -14.70 11.97 39.87
CA ASP A 710 -13.39 11.61 39.31
C ASP A 710 -13.52 10.82 38.00
N GLU A 711 -12.43 10.60 37.28
CA GLU A 711 -12.42 9.75 36.08
C GLU A 711 -12.73 8.29 36.44
N ILE A 712 -13.43 7.59 35.55
CA ILE A 712 -13.89 6.21 35.81
C ILE A 712 -12.76 5.24 36.23
N PRO A 713 -11.54 5.27 35.64
CA PRO A 713 -10.45 4.41 36.07
C PRO A 713 -10.06 4.60 37.55
N TYR A 714 -10.01 5.85 38.02
CA TYR A 714 -9.73 6.17 39.43
C TYR A 714 -10.83 5.67 40.36
N ILE A 715 -12.10 5.85 39.96
CA ILE A 715 -13.25 5.35 40.71
C ILE A 715 -13.23 3.83 40.81
N LYS A 716 -12.97 3.12 39.72
CA LYS A 716 -12.89 1.65 39.73
C LYS A 716 -11.80 1.16 40.68
N MET A 717 -10.64 1.81 40.71
CA MET A 717 -9.59 1.48 41.66
C MET A 717 -10.03 1.72 43.10
N PHE A 718 -10.70 2.83 43.38
CA PHE A 718 -11.27 3.11 44.71
C PHE A 718 -12.29 2.04 45.14
N LEU A 719 -13.27 1.73 44.28
CA LEU A 719 -14.31 0.73 44.54
C LEU A 719 -13.73 -0.68 44.72
N SER A 720 -12.64 -1.01 44.01
CA SER A 720 -11.95 -2.29 44.19
C SER A 720 -11.30 -2.42 45.58
N LYS A 721 -10.83 -1.29 46.14
CA LYS A 721 -10.18 -1.24 47.46
C LYS A 721 -11.19 -1.19 48.61
N TYR A 722 -12.32 -0.52 48.40
CA TYR A 722 -13.39 -0.33 49.40
C TYR A 722 -14.72 -0.95 48.94
N SER A 723 -14.68 -2.23 48.56
CA SER A 723 -15.83 -2.94 47.99
C SER A 723 -17.00 -3.06 48.99
N GLY A 724 -18.20 -2.67 48.56
CA GLY A 724 -19.46 -2.94 49.29
C GLY A 724 -19.99 -1.78 50.15
N GLU A 725 -19.18 -0.74 50.40
CA GLU A 725 -19.61 0.44 51.15
C GLU A 725 -19.95 1.64 50.23
N TYR A 726 -19.34 1.68 49.05
CA TYR A 726 -19.48 2.77 48.09
C TYR A 726 -19.94 2.24 46.73
N ALA A 727 -20.64 3.07 45.97
CA ALA A 727 -21.06 2.77 44.61
C ALA A 727 -20.93 3.99 43.70
N LEU A 728 -20.73 3.70 42.42
CA LEU A 728 -20.86 4.65 41.34
C LEU A 728 -22.35 4.97 41.13
N ILE A 729 -22.77 6.20 41.41
CA ILE A 729 -24.18 6.64 41.33
C ILE A 729 -24.53 7.13 39.92
N SER A 730 -23.60 7.84 39.29
CA SER A 730 -23.78 8.43 37.97
C SER A 730 -22.47 8.40 37.21
N SER A 731 -22.54 8.14 35.91
CA SER A 731 -21.43 8.32 34.99
C SER A 731 -21.90 9.13 33.78
N GLN A 732 -21.04 10.03 33.33
CA GLN A 732 -21.22 10.72 32.06
C GLN A 732 -20.11 10.28 31.10
N PRO A 733 -20.46 9.69 29.95
CA PRO A 733 -19.49 9.41 28.91
C PRO A 733 -19.14 10.74 28.23
N ILE A 734 -18.14 11.42 28.76
CA ILE A 734 -17.46 12.54 28.10
C ILE A 734 -16.22 12.02 27.36
N THR A 735 -15.66 12.80 26.43
CA THR A 735 -14.53 12.40 25.56
C THR A 735 -13.18 12.28 26.28
N SER A 736 -13.15 12.06 27.59
CA SER A 736 -11.94 12.04 28.43
C SER A 736 -11.53 10.61 28.79
N GLY A 737 -10.48 10.10 28.16
CA GLY A 737 -9.78 8.89 28.60
C GLY A 737 -8.27 9.07 28.49
N PHE A 738 -7.52 8.13 29.08
CA PHE A 738 -6.06 8.21 29.11
C PHE A 738 -5.46 7.85 27.75
N ALA A 739 -4.55 8.69 27.28
CA ALA A 739 -3.82 8.52 26.04
C ALA A 739 -2.40 9.05 26.16
N PHE A 740 -1.47 8.47 25.40
CA PHE A 740 -0.11 8.97 25.29
C PHE A 740 -0.07 10.21 24.39
N VAL A 741 0.83 11.14 24.71
CA VAL A 741 1.00 12.41 23.97
C VAL A 741 2.27 12.34 23.14
N SER A 742 2.20 12.69 21.85
CA SER A 742 3.41 12.81 21.01
C SER A 742 3.18 13.74 19.81
N THR A 743 4.28 14.19 19.20
CA THR A 743 4.31 14.87 17.88
C THR A 743 4.95 13.99 16.79
N LEU A 744 5.38 12.77 17.14
CA LEU A 744 6.02 11.83 16.22
C LEU A 744 4.99 10.84 15.66
N SER A 745 4.97 10.68 14.33
CA SER A 745 4.14 9.67 13.64
C SER A 745 4.44 8.22 14.10
N PHE A 746 5.55 8.02 14.79
CA PHE A 746 5.93 6.77 15.47
C PHE A 746 4.85 6.27 16.45
N PHE A 747 4.30 7.14 17.29
CA PHE A 747 3.28 6.80 18.28
C PHE A 747 1.92 6.43 17.65
N ILE A 748 1.73 6.77 16.37
CA ILE A 748 0.54 6.42 15.57
C ILE A 748 0.54 4.91 15.20
N THR A 749 1.67 4.22 15.32
CA THR A 749 1.72 2.75 15.15
C THR A 749 1.52 1.96 16.44
N CYS A 750 1.84 2.54 17.61
CA CYS A 750 1.45 1.96 18.91
C CYS A 750 -0.08 1.94 19.09
N THR A 751 -0.79 2.82 18.39
CA THR A 751 -2.23 3.01 18.49
C THR A 751 -3.00 1.79 18.07
N THR A 752 -2.59 1.12 16.98
CA THR A 752 -3.25 -0.09 16.48
C THR A 752 -3.13 -1.24 17.49
N TYR A 753 -1.96 -1.41 18.11
CA TYR A 753 -1.71 -2.49 19.06
C TYR A 753 -2.36 -2.24 20.43
N ALA A 754 -2.37 -1.00 20.92
CA ALA A 754 -3.02 -0.66 22.19
C ALA A 754 -4.54 -0.89 22.16
N SER A 755 -5.20 -0.55 21.05
CA SER A 755 -6.63 -0.82 20.86
C SER A 755 -6.97 -2.30 20.69
N ILE A 756 -6.08 -3.09 20.05
CA ILE A 756 -6.29 -4.55 19.90
C ILE A 756 -6.12 -5.25 21.25
N LEU A 757 -5.08 -4.91 22.02
CA LEU A 757 -4.82 -5.53 23.33
C LEU A 757 -5.89 -5.21 24.38
N CYS A 758 -6.48 -4.02 24.34
CA CYS A 758 -7.58 -3.69 25.26
C CYS A 758 -8.93 -4.25 24.79
N GLY A 759 -9.17 -4.41 23.47
CA GLY A 759 -10.40 -5.00 22.95
C GLY A 759 -10.62 -6.46 23.36
N ASP A 760 -9.54 -7.25 23.45
CA ASP A 760 -9.61 -8.66 23.84
C ASP A 760 -9.85 -8.86 25.35
N TYR A 761 -9.57 -7.86 26.20
CA TYR A 761 -9.79 -7.94 27.65
C TYR A 761 -11.24 -7.67 28.10
N TYR A 762 -12.10 -7.15 27.21
CA TYR A 762 -13.52 -6.89 27.49
C TYR A 762 -14.45 -8.02 27.04
N SER A 763 -13.89 -9.17 26.64
CA SER A 763 -14.66 -10.32 26.13
C SER A 763 -14.84 -11.47 27.14
N ASP A 764 -14.32 -11.35 28.37
CA ASP A 764 -14.48 -12.35 29.44
C ASP A 764 -15.18 -11.80 30.69
#